data_AF-R6CC82-F1
#
_entry.id   AF-R6CC82-F1
#
_cell.length_a   1.000
_cell.length_b   1.000
_cell.length_c   1.000
_cell.angle_alpha   90.00
_cell.angle_beta   90.00
_cell.angle_gamma   90.00
#
_symmetry.space_group_name_H-M   'P 1'
#
loop_
_entity.id
_entity.type
_entity.pdbx_description
1 polymer ?
#
loop_
_entity_poly.entity_id
_entity_poly.type
_entity_poly.pdbx_seq_one_letter_code
_entity_poly.pdbx_strand_id
1 'polypeptide(L)'
;MGCSTDFTTFAGKVPLPPRYAFGYWWSRYWSYSDDELRDLTAKFDAYDIPLDVLVIDMDWHYVNPGRGGWTGYTWNRSLFPNPAQFLQYLKGKKLQVTLNLHPAGGIEPYEERYKDMANWMGMDPSSKQRIDYCGSDKRFMSGWLNTILRPMEKEGVDFWWLDWQQDMFDRHIKTLNNTWWLNYVLFSDMERNRTTRPLLYHRWGGLGNHRYQIGFSGDSYSTWKTLEFLPYFNSTASNVLYGYWSHDLGGHQFAKGVSELDKELFVRWMQFGAFSPIMRTHSMKSSAMNKEPWVFNQEYLGVLRNTIRQRYQIAPYTYTMARKTYDEGISLCRPMYYDYPEDKEAYQFKNQYMFGDEMIIAPVTSPMVNGFATTKVWLPAGNDWYEWHTGTLLKGGQTVERVFTLDEYPVYVKAGAILPFYGDVKNLHGNDETVRFTLFPGGNGSFSFYEDNGNDQTYQKQYARTQVSSVRDENTLTVNIGERKGNYQGMPKKRNYSIDILGSAPAVRVTVNGKEAAYSYDGTELKLSISLPDSNCKRAYTVKVTYDSNQPEINDGLYGKFKRMKKSFVEMRYRNASIDYIEELGDMETTGRAVTYDNSSFADRINEFRKNYDSLPELLKKQRLNENDIRWFLQSIHWQKN
;
A
#
# COMPACT_ATOMS: atom_id res chain seq x y z
N MET A 1 15.53 19.82 5.97
CA MET A 1 15.61 18.45 6.54
C MET A 1 16.07 18.40 8.01
N GLY A 2 16.91 19.32 8.50
CA GLY A 2 17.37 19.29 9.91
C GLY A 2 16.26 19.32 10.99
N CYS A 3 15.20 20.11 10.80
CA CYS A 3 14.17 20.31 11.82
C CYS A 3 13.48 19.01 12.29
N SER A 4 13.19 18.07 11.38
CA SER A 4 12.55 16.80 11.74
C SER A 4 13.48 15.91 12.56
N THR A 5 14.75 15.82 12.15
CA THR A 5 15.79 15.08 12.87
C THR A 5 16.04 15.69 14.25
N ASP A 6 16.12 17.01 14.36
CA ASP A 6 16.25 17.73 15.63
C ASP A 6 15.04 17.46 16.53
N PHE A 7 13.82 17.50 15.98
CA PHE A 7 12.61 17.19 16.72
C PHE A 7 12.58 15.74 17.21
N THR A 8 13.01 14.76 16.41
CA THR A 8 13.13 13.36 16.91
C THR A 8 14.18 13.18 18.00
N THR A 9 15.24 14.00 17.99
CA THR A 9 16.29 13.95 19.02
C THR A 9 15.75 14.37 20.39
N PHE A 10 14.93 15.43 20.42
CA PHE A 10 14.32 15.93 21.65
C PHE A 10 13.02 15.19 22.04
N ALA A 11 12.10 15.02 21.09
CA ALA A 11 10.76 14.50 21.32
C ALA A 11 10.64 12.99 21.09
N GLY A 12 11.75 12.29 20.84
CA GLY A 12 11.79 10.84 20.58
C GLY A 12 11.49 10.48 19.12
N LYS A 13 12.00 9.32 18.72
CA LYS A 13 11.84 8.79 17.36
C LYS A 13 10.43 8.31 17.07
N VAL A 14 10.07 8.22 15.80
CA VAL A 14 8.89 7.47 15.32
C VAL A 14 9.29 5.99 15.27
N PRO A 15 8.72 5.09 16.09
CA PRO A 15 9.05 3.67 16.06
C PRO A 15 8.72 3.05 14.71
N LEU A 16 9.54 2.10 14.26
CA LEU A 16 9.30 1.37 13.02
C LEU A 16 8.16 0.36 13.23
N PRO A 17 7.01 0.47 12.53
CA PRO A 17 5.96 -0.53 12.62
C PRO A 17 6.44 -1.93 12.19
N PRO A 18 5.77 -3.00 12.63
CA PRO A 18 6.07 -4.33 12.11
C PRO A 18 5.72 -4.42 10.62
N ARG A 19 6.45 -5.27 9.89
CA ARG A 19 6.36 -5.33 8.42
C ARG A 19 4.95 -5.62 7.91
N TYR A 20 4.21 -6.49 8.58
CA TYR A 20 2.82 -6.82 8.26
C TYR A 20 1.88 -5.61 8.31
N ALA A 21 2.21 -4.57 9.09
CA ALA A 21 1.37 -3.37 9.18
C ALA A 21 1.31 -2.63 7.83
N PHE A 22 2.31 -2.81 6.98
CA PHE A 22 2.34 -2.27 5.63
C PHE A 22 1.58 -3.14 4.62
N GLY A 23 1.00 -4.27 5.02
CA GLY A 23 0.14 -5.09 4.18
C GLY A 23 -1.26 -4.51 4.04
N TYR A 24 -2.19 -5.34 3.56
CA TYR A 24 -3.60 -4.99 3.48
C TYR A 24 -4.35 -5.40 4.76
N TRP A 25 -5.21 -4.50 5.23
CA TRP A 25 -6.03 -4.68 6.42
C TRP A 25 -7.50 -4.74 6.01
N TRP A 26 -8.18 -5.81 6.39
CA TRP A 26 -9.63 -5.89 6.26
C TRP A 26 -10.31 -5.49 7.57
N SER A 27 -11.26 -4.57 7.47
CA SER A 27 -12.15 -4.18 8.57
C SER A 27 -13.52 -3.83 8.02
N ARG A 28 -14.54 -4.01 8.86
CA ARG A 28 -15.90 -3.50 8.65
C ARG A 28 -16.63 -3.60 9.99
N TYR A 29 -17.36 -2.56 10.38
CA TYR A 29 -18.29 -2.68 11.48
C TYR A 29 -19.48 -3.52 11.02
N TRP A 30 -19.49 -4.80 11.37
CA TRP A 30 -20.49 -5.77 10.95
C TRP A 30 -20.70 -6.83 12.03
N SER A 31 -21.83 -7.53 12.02
CA SER A 31 -22.10 -8.57 13.02
C SER A 31 -21.53 -9.91 12.57
N TYR A 32 -20.22 -9.97 12.34
CA TYR A 32 -19.57 -11.16 11.82
C TYR A 32 -19.68 -12.34 12.80
N SER A 33 -19.93 -13.53 12.27
CA SER A 33 -19.70 -14.78 12.99
C SER A 33 -18.32 -15.36 12.69
N ASP A 34 -17.88 -16.33 13.50
CA ASP A 34 -16.69 -17.15 13.23
C ASP A 34 -16.74 -17.73 11.80
N ASP A 35 -17.86 -18.35 11.40
CA ASP A 35 -18.03 -18.92 10.06
C ASP A 35 -17.93 -17.87 8.94
N GLU A 36 -18.55 -16.68 9.12
CA GLU A 36 -18.49 -15.62 8.10
C GLU A 36 -17.06 -15.10 7.91
N LEU A 37 -16.27 -14.99 8.98
CA LEU A 37 -14.86 -14.59 8.90
C LEU A 37 -13.97 -15.69 8.31
N ARG A 38 -14.27 -16.98 8.56
CA ARG A 38 -13.59 -18.08 7.87
C ARG A 38 -13.85 -18.04 6.37
N ASP A 39 -15.10 -17.86 5.96
CA ASP A 39 -15.48 -17.74 4.55
C ASP A 39 -14.85 -16.51 3.89
N LEU A 40 -14.85 -15.37 4.59
CA LEU A 40 -14.19 -14.14 4.14
C LEU A 40 -12.71 -14.38 3.87
N THR A 41 -11.98 -14.95 4.83
CA THR A 41 -10.54 -15.21 4.66
C THR A 41 -10.26 -16.27 3.60
N ALA A 42 -11.14 -17.26 3.42
CA ALA A 42 -11.03 -18.23 2.31
C ALA A 42 -11.26 -17.57 0.94
N LYS A 43 -12.14 -16.57 0.83
CA LYS A 43 -12.34 -15.81 -0.42
C LYS A 43 -11.12 -14.94 -0.76
N PHE A 44 -10.45 -14.34 0.22
CA PHE A 44 -9.17 -13.67 -0.04
C PHE A 44 -8.17 -14.59 -0.73
N ASP A 45 -8.04 -15.84 -0.26
CA ASP A 45 -7.20 -16.86 -0.90
C ASP A 45 -7.71 -17.22 -2.31
N ALA A 46 -9.01 -17.51 -2.46
CA ALA A 46 -9.61 -17.94 -3.73
C ALA A 46 -9.53 -16.88 -4.84
N TYR A 47 -9.60 -15.60 -4.47
CA TYR A 47 -9.50 -14.48 -5.40
C TYR A 47 -8.07 -13.96 -5.58
N ASP A 48 -7.07 -14.62 -4.99
CA ASP A 48 -5.65 -14.27 -5.11
C ASP A 48 -5.32 -12.88 -4.52
N ILE A 49 -6.01 -12.49 -3.45
CA ILE A 49 -5.87 -11.18 -2.80
C ILE A 49 -5.14 -11.36 -1.46
N PRO A 50 -3.94 -10.78 -1.29
CA PRO A 50 -3.18 -10.93 -0.07
C PRO A 50 -3.77 -10.14 1.11
N LEU A 51 -3.66 -10.68 2.32
CA LEU A 51 -4.20 -10.11 3.56
C LEU A 51 -3.21 -10.36 4.73
N ASP A 52 -2.88 -9.32 5.50
CA ASP A 52 -2.00 -9.43 6.68
C ASP A 52 -2.76 -9.20 7.99
N VAL A 53 -3.77 -8.30 7.99
CA VAL A 53 -4.46 -7.88 9.21
C VAL A 53 -5.96 -8.03 9.09
N LEU A 54 -6.55 -8.73 10.04
CA LEU A 54 -8.00 -8.79 10.24
C LEU A 54 -8.38 -7.94 11.47
N VAL A 55 -9.16 -6.89 11.24
CA VAL A 55 -9.69 -6.00 12.27
C VAL A 55 -11.13 -6.42 12.56
N ILE A 56 -11.37 -6.96 13.74
CA ILE A 56 -12.70 -7.36 14.20
C ILE A 56 -13.28 -6.23 15.04
N ASP A 57 -14.47 -5.78 14.67
CA ASP A 57 -15.14 -4.65 15.30
C ASP A 57 -15.93 -5.11 16.54
N MET A 58 -16.84 -4.27 17.03
CA MET A 58 -17.69 -4.46 18.21
C MET A 58 -18.36 -5.84 18.34
N ASP A 59 -18.54 -6.56 17.24
CA ASP A 59 -19.16 -7.88 17.20
C ASP A 59 -18.40 -8.96 17.98
N TRP A 60 -17.10 -8.77 18.23
CA TRP A 60 -16.32 -9.73 19.02
C TRP A 60 -16.87 -9.88 20.44
N HIS A 61 -17.46 -8.84 21.04
CA HIS A 61 -18.07 -8.87 22.36
C HIS A 61 -19.59 -8.67 22.32
N TYR A 62 -20.27 -8.92 23.44
CA TYR A 62 -21.70 -8.66 23.50
C TYR A 62 -22.00 -7.15 23.46
N VAL A 63 -22.96 -6.74 22.64
CA VAL A 63 -23.37 -5.33 22.44
C VAL A 63 -24.82 -5.04 22.87
N ASN A 64 -25.55 -6.06 23.30
CA ASN A 64 -26.98 -5.93 23.61
C ASN A 64 -27.20 -5.45 25.05
N PRO A 65 -28.23 -4.62 25.30
CA PRO A 65 -28.58 -4.20 26.65
C PRO A 65 -28.79 -5.38 27.61
N GLY A 66 -28.31 -5.24 28.85
CA GLY A 66 -28.41 -6.27 29.89
C GLY A 66 -27.30 -7.33 29.85
N ARG A 67 -26.55 -7.42 28.74
CA ARG A 67 -25.34 -8.24 28.61
C ARG A 67 -24.47 -7.60 27.53
N GLY A 68 -23.71 -6.58 27.91
CA GLY A 68 -22.83 -5.81 27.01
C GLY A 68 -23.34 -4.41 26.66
N GLY A 69 -22.67 -3.78 25.70
CA GLY A 69 -22.96 -2.41 25.26
C GLY A 69 -21.84 -1.87 24.37
N TRP A 70 -21.54 -0.57 24.50
CA TRP A 70 -20.42 0.06 23.77
C TRP A 70 -19.05 -0.31 24.36
N THR A 71 -18.99 -0.66 25.64
CA THR A 71 -17.80 -1.24 26.28
C THR A 71 -18.08 -2.72 26.54
N GLY A 72 -17.10 -3.58 26.26
CA GLY A 72 -17.19 -5.00 26.61
C GLY A 72 -15.84 -5.69 26.60
N TYR A 73 -15.74 -6.76 27.40
CA TYR A 73 -14.53 -7.57 27.54
C TYR A 73 -14.77 -9.08 27.43
N THR A 74 -16.00 -9.45 27.09
CA THR A 74 -16.46 -10.84 27.03
C THR A 74 -16.85 -11.18 25.62
N TRP A 75 -16.19 -12.20 25.07
CA TRP A 75 -16.50 -12.71 23.74
C TRP A 75 -17.98 -13.06 23.58
N ASN A 76 -18.58 -12.62 22.48
CA ASN A 76 -19.94 -12.98 22.11
C ASN A 76 -19.98 -14.44 21.67
N ARG A 77 -20.28 -15.36 22.60
CA ARG A 77 -20.30 -16.81 22.34
C ARG A 77 -21.34 -17.26 21.31
N SER A 78 -22.30 -16.41 20.96
CA SER A 78 -23.27 -16.69 19.91
C SER A 78 -22.70 -16.46 18.50
N LEU A 79 -21.72 -15.57 18.36
CA LEU A 79 -21.00 -15.33 17.11
C LEU A 79 -19.66 -16.09 17.06
N PHE A 80 -18.99 -16.18 18.20
CA PHE A 80 -17.70 -16.84 18.39
C PHE A 80 -17.82 -17.94 19.44
N PRO A 81 -18.34 -19.13 19.09
CA PRO A 81 -18.58 -20.21 20.05
C PRO A 81 -17.29 -20.67 20.74
N ASN A 82 -16.16 -20.66 20.03
CA ASN A 82 -14.83 -20.92 20.58
C ASN A 82 -13.78 -19.92 20.05
N PRO A 83 -13.64 -18.75 20.69
CA PRO A 83 -12.70 -17.70 20.29
C PRO A 83 -11.25 -18.17 20.23
N ALA A 84 -10.82 -19.05 21.13
CA ALA A 84 -9.45 -19.58 21.12
C ALA A 84 -9.17 -20.39 19.85
N GLN A 85 -10.09 -21.27 19.43
CA GLN A 85 -9.96 -22.01 18.18
C GLN A 85 -10.08 -21.11 16.95
N PHE A 86 -10.90 -20.06 17.02
CA PHE A 86 -11.00 -19.06 15.97
C PHE A 86 -9.70 -18.26 15.79
N LEU A 87 -9.15 -17.72 16.88
CA LEU A 87 -7.86 -17.03 16.85
C LEU A 87 -6.74 -17.96 16.37
N GLN A 88 -6.70 -19.22 16.82
CA GLN A 88 -5.74 -20.21 16.33
C GLN A 88 -5.88 -20.46 14.82
N TYR A 89 -7.11 -20.51 14.29
CA TYR A 89 -7.34 -20.61 12.85
C TYR A 89 -6.74 -19.41 12.10
N LEU A 90 -6.98 -18.18 12.59
CA LEU A 90 -6.41 -16.97 11.99
C LEU A 90 -4.88 -16.97 12.05
N LYS A 91 -4.27 -17.47 13.14
CA LYS A 91 -2.80 -17.69 13.20
C LYS A 91 -2.33 -18.70 12.17
N GLY A 92 -3.07 -19.79 11.96
CA GLY A 92 -2.79 -20.77 10.91
C GLY A 92 -2.81 -20.16 9.50
N LYS A 93 -3.65 -19.15 9.27
CA LYS A 93 -3.67 -18.32 8.05
C LYS A 93 -2.57 -17.25 8.00
N LYS A 94 -1.72 -17.16 9.02
CA LYS A 94 -0.71 -16.11 9.21
C LYS A 94 -1.33 -14.70 9.24
N LEU A 95 -2.51 -14.54 9.85
CA LEU A 95 -3.13 -13.23 10.03
C LEU A 95 -2.79 -12.64 11.39
N GLN A 96 -2.59 -11.33 11.40
CA GLN A 96 -2.59 -10.53 12.62
C GLN A 96 -4.00 -10.06 12.92
N VAL A 97 -4.37 -10.07 14.20
CA VAL A 97 -5.73 -9.81 14.67
C VAL A 97 -5.71 -8.67 15.65
N THR A 98 -6.60 -7.71 15.43
CA THR A 98 -6.89 -6.64 16.38
C THR A 98 -8.39 -6.56 16.62
N LEU A 99 -8.75 -6.22 17.85
CA LEU A 99 -10.13 -6.05 18.28
C LEU A 99 -10.42 -4.58 18.58
N ASN A 100 -11.60 -4.10 18.21
CA ASN A 100 -12.10 -2.79 18.61
C ASN A 100 -12.38 -2.74 20.13
N LEU A 101 -11.83 -1.73 20.81
CA LEU A 101 -11.99 -1.50 22.24
C LEU A 101 -12.45 -0.07 22.52
N HIS A 102 -13.56 0.04 23.26
CA HIS A 102 -13.98 1.28 23.91
C HIS A 102 -13.99 1.10 25.43
N PRO A 103 -12.94 1.49 26.15
CA PRO A 103 -12.82 1.14 27.57
C PRO A 103 -13.62 2.05 28.53
N ALA A 104 -14.26 3.12 28.03
CA ALA A 104 -14.85 4.18 28.85
C ALA A 104 -15.90 3.71 29.87
N GLY A 105 -16.65 2.65 29.57
CA GLY A 105 -17.68 2.10 30.47
C GLY A 105 -17.12 1.38 31.72
N GLY A 106 -15.81 1.14 31.80
CA GLY A 106 -15.22 0.34 32.87
C GLY A 106 -15.58 -1.13 32.74
N ILE A 107 -15.50 -1.88 33.85
CA ILE A 107 -15.75 -3.33 33.88
C ILE A 107 -17.07 -3.62 34.60
N GLU A 108 -18.02 -4.18 33.86
CA GLU A 108 -19.34 -4.54 34.38
C GLU A 108 -19.33 -5.93 35.07
N PRO A 109 -20.21 -6.19 36.05
CA PRO A 109 -20.28 -7.45 36.79
C PRO A 109 -20.57 -8.70 35.95
N TYR A 110 -21.13 -8.51 34.75
CA TYR A 110 -21.44 -9.61 33.82
C TYR A 110 -20.23 -10.02 32.96
N GLU A 111 -19.11 -9.28 33.02
CA GLU A 111 -17.91 -9.62 32.26
C GLU A 111 -17.25 -10.89 32.81
N GLU A 112 -16.81 -11.80 31.94
CA GLU A 112 -16.18 -13.09 32.29
C GLU A 112 -14.99 -12.90 33.26
N ARG A 113 -14.27 -11.78 33.13
CA ARG A 113 -13.08 -11.45 33.94
C ARG A 113 -13.36 -10.46 35.07
N TYR A 114 -14.62 -10.12 35.34
CA TYR A 114 -14.99 -9.16 36.40
C TYR A 114 -14.46 -9.57 37.77
N LYS A 115 -14.61 -10.85 38.14
CA LYS A 115 -14.16 -11.35 39.45
C LYS A 115 -12.66 -11.13 39.66
N ASP A 116 -11.85 -11.40 38.64
CA ASP A 116 -10.40 -11.20 38.68
C ASP A 116 -10.05 -9.71 38.84
N MET A 117 -10.75 -8.84 38.10
CA MET A 117 -10.56 -7.40 38.20
C MET A 117 -11.03 -6.84 39.56
N ALA A 118 -12.18 -7.28 40.09
CA ALA A 118 -12.69 -6.85 41.39
C ALA A 118 -11.72 -7.23 42.52
N ASN A 119 -11.24 -8.47 42.52
CA ASN A 119 -10.21 -8.91 43.45
C ASN A 119 -8.92 -8.08 43.31
N TRP A 120 -8.49 -7.78 42.08
CA TRP A 120 -7.33 -6.92 41.84
C TRP A 120 -7.53 -5.53 42.44
N MET A 121 -8.72 -4.96 42.29
CA MET A 121 -9.12 -3.66 42.86
C MET A 121 -9.38 -3.72 44.38
N GLY A 122 -9.39 -4.91 44.99
CA GLY A 122 -9.71 -5.09 46.42
C GLY A 122 -11.19 -4.87 46.72
N MET A 123 -12.05 -5.03 45.72
CA MET A 123 -13.50 -4.97 45.83
C MET A 123 -14.06 -6.37 46.05
N ASP A 124 -15.15 -6.49 46.80
CA ASP A 124 -15.89 -7.75 46.92
C ASP A 124 -16.63 -8.06 45.59
N PRO A 125 -16.26 -9.13 44.86
CA PRO A 125 -16.95 -9.49 43.62
C PRO A 125 -18.43 -9.82 43.81
N SER A 126 -18.85 -10.20 45.03
CA SER A 126 -20.25 -10.53 45.33
C SER A 126 -21.17 -9.30 45.32
N SER A 127 -20.59 -8.11 45.55
CA SER A 127 -21.31 -6.82 45.55
C SER A 127 -21.89 -6.46 44.18
N LYS A 128 -21.35 -7.02 43.09
CA LYS A 128 -21.71 -6.69 41.70
C LYS A 128 -21.69 -5.19 41.42
N GLN A 129 -20.78 -4.45 42.05
CA GLN A 129 -20.56 -3.03 41.74
C GLN A 129 -19.70 -2.90 40.50
N ARG A 130 -20.13 -2.09 39.52
CA ARG A 130 -19.31 -1.77 38.35
C ARG A 130 -17.97 -1.16 38.77
N ILE A 131 -16.90 -1.54 38.08
CA ILE A 131 -15.57 -0.96 38.26
C ILE A 131 -15.39 0.12 37.20
N ASP A 132 -15.64 1.37 37.56
CA ASP A 132 -15.52 2.48 36.62
C ASP A 132 -14.10 2.61 36.03
N TYR A 133 -14.03 2.95 34.74
CA TYR A 133 -12.77 3.29 34.10
C TYR A 133 -12.07 4.46 34.79
N CYS A 134 -10.76 4.34 34.95
CA CYS A 134 -9.94 5.39 35.51
C CYS A 134 -8.52 5.34 34.94
N GLY A 135 -8.26 6.10 33.88
CA GLY A 135 -6.97 6.11 33.19
C GLY A 135 -5.82 6.56 34.08
N SER A 136 -6.07 7.52 34.98
CA SER A 136 -5.09 8.01 35.95
C SER A 136 -4.82 7.07 37.13
N ASP A 137 -5.65 6.04 37.36
CA ASP A 137 -5.46 5.10 38.46
C ASP A 137 -4.56 3.93 38.02
N LYS A 138 -3.36 3.88 38.60
CA LYS A 138 -2.38 2.82 38.35
C LYS A 138 -2.92 1.43 38.68
N ARG A 139 -3.71 1.29 39.76
CA ARG A 139 -4.27 -0.01 40.17
C ARG A 139 -5.30 -0.48 39.13
N PHE A 140 -6.16 0.42 38.67
CA PHE A 140 -7.10 0.13 37.58
C PHE A 140 -6.36 -0.26 36.30
N MET A 141 -5.45 0.59 35.80
CA MET A 141 -4.75 0.33 34.53
C MET A 141 -3.93 -0.96 34.55
N SER A 142 -3.21 -1.23 35.64
CA SER A 142 -2.47 -2.49 35.79
C SER A 142 -3.40 -3.70 35.91
N GLY A 143 -4.55 -3.57 36.59
CA GLY A 143 -5.56 -4.63 36.67
C GLY A 143 -6.16 -4.93 35.31
N TRP A 144 -6.54 -3.90 34.56
CA TRP A 144 -7.10 -4.03 33.22
C TRP A 144 -6.14 -4.75 32.27
N LEU A 145 -4.86 -4.36 32.26
CA LEU A 145 -3.82 -5.02 31.46
C LEU A 145 -3.60 -6.48 31.88
N ASN A 146 -3.41 -6.75 33.18
CA ASN A 146 -3.05 -8.09 33.66
C ASN A 146 -4.19 -9.09 33.66
N THR A 147 -5.39 -8.65 34.00
CA THR A 147 -6.53 -9.53 34.22
C THR A 147 -7.41 -9.68 32.98
N ILE A 148 -7.35 -8.74 32.02
CA ILE A 148 -8.20 -8.74 30.84
C ILE A 148 -7.38 -8.79 29.54
N LEU A 149 -6.59 -7.76 29.24
CA LEU A 149 -5.97 -7.64 27.91
C LEU A 149 -4.89 -8.70 27.65
N ARG A 150 -3.91 -8.85 28.56
CA ARG A 150 -2.82 -9.83 28.37
C ARG A 150 -3.30 -11.29 28.27
N PRO A 151 -4.34 -11.74 29.00
CA PRO A 151 -4.97 -13.03 28.72
C PRO A 151 -5.45 -13.17 27.28
N MET A 152 -6.17 -12.19 26.73
CA MET A 152 -6.63 -12.21 25.34
C MET A 152 -5.47 -12.15 24.34
N GLU A 153 -4.40 -11.44 24.67
CA GLU A 153 -3.17 -11.41 23.86
C GLU A 153 -2.50 -12.78 23.80
N LYS A 154 -2.46 -13.50 24.94
CA LYS A 154 -1.95 -14.88 24.99
C LYS A 154 -2.80 -15.86 24.17
N GLU A 155 -4.10 -15.59 24.04
CA GLU A 155 -5.01 -16.39 23.20
C GLU A 155 -4.83 -16.11 21.70
N GLY A 156 -4.31 -14.93 21.33
CA GLY A 156 -3.93 -14.64 19.94
C GLY A 156 -4.28 -13.24 19.44
N VAL A 157 -4.76 -12.32 20.29
CA VAL A 157 -4.91 -10.90 19.90
C VAL A 157 -3.53 -10.25 19.81
N ASP A 158 -3.16 -9.69 18.66
CA ASP A 158 -1.80 -9.15 18.45
C ASP A 158 -1.67 -7.70 18.91
N PHE A 159 -2.70 -6.90 18.71
CA PHE A 159 -2.74 -5.50 19.13
C PHE A 159 -4.18 -5.02 19.27
N TRP A 160 -4.35 -3.76 19.67
CA TRP A 160 -5.65 -3.21 20.02
C TRP A 160 -6.01 -2.00 19.17
N TRP A 161 -7.25 -2.00 18.69
CA TRP A 161 -7.90 -0.80 18.18
C TRP A 161 -8.55 -0.09 19.36
N LEU A 162 -7.86 0.89 19.90
CA LEU A 162 -8.43 1.75 20.94
C LEU A 162 -9.29 2.77 20.22
N ASP A 163 -10.57 2.88 20.51
CA ASP A 163 -11.44 3.87 19.86
C ASP A 163 -12.05 4.83 20.89
N TRP A 164 -11.16 5.54 21.59
CA TRP A 164 -11.58 6.51 22.60
C TRP A 164 -12.17 7.78 21.96
N GLN A 165 -13.42 8.09 22.28
CA GLN A 165 -14.13 9.29 21.78
C GLN A 165 -15.01 9.99 22.82
N GLN A 166 -14.96 9.54 24.08
CA GLN A 166 -15.87 10.00 25.14
C GLN A 166 -15.44 11.35 25.72
N ASP A 167 -14.39 11.36 26.55
CA ASP A 167 -13.91 12.57 27.20
C ASP A 167 -12.45 12.87 26.84
N MET A 168 -12.13 14.14 26.55
CA MET A 168 -10.77 14.53 26.21
C MET A 168 -9.79 14.33 27.37
N PHE A 169 -10.22 14.60 28.60
CA PHE A 169 -9.37 14.57 29.79
C PHE A 169 -9.84 13.55 30.82
N ASP A 170 -8.90 13.00 31.59
CA ASP A 170 -9.20 12.07 32.67
C ASP A 170 -10.13 12.69 33.73
N ARG A 171 -10.96 11.85 34.34
CA ARG A 171 -11.97 12.31 35.31
C ARG A 171 -11.37 12.90 36.59
N HIS A 172 -10.20 12.44 37.02
CA HIS A 172 -9.52 12.91 38.25
C HIS A 172 -8.39 13.88 37.95
N ILE A 173 -7.60 13.63 36.89
CA ILE A 173 -6.51 14.51 36.47
C ILE A 173 -6.96 15.29 35.23
N LYS A 174 -7.52 16.50 35.44
CA LYS A 174 -8.13 17.32 34.37
C LYS A 174 -7.17 17.80 33.28
N THR A 175 -5.86 17.66 33.47
CA THR A 175 -4.83 17.99 32.49
C THR A 175 -4.29 16.78 31.74
N LEU A 176 -4.68 15.56 32.12
CA LEU A 176 -4.24 14.33 31.48
C LEU A 176 -5.16 13.99 30.31
N ASN A 177 -4.66 14.12 29.08
CA ASN A 177 -5.43 13.74 27.89
C ASN A 177 -5.57 12.20 27.81
N ASN A 178 -6.80 11.69 27.73
CA ASN A 178 -7.08 10.25 27.73
C ASN A 178 -6.47 9.54 26.52
N THR A 179 -6.62 10.12 25.32
CA THR A 179 -6.09 9.53 24.08
C THR A 179 -4.57 9.42 24.12
N TRP A 180 -3.89 10.50 24.51
CA TRP A 180 -2.44 10.50 24.65
C TRP A 180 -1.97 9.47 25.69
N TRP A 181 -2.64 9.43 26.84
CA TRP A 181 -2.27 8.57 27.96
C TRP A 181 -2.48 7.09 27.65
N LEU A 182 -3.61 6.72 27.05
CA LEU A 182 -3.88 5.35 26.60
C LEU A 182 -2.82 4.86 25.62
N ASN A 183 -2.46 5.69 24.63
CA ASN A 183 -1.41 5.37 23.68
C ASN A 183 -0.07 5.13 24.35
N TYR A 184 0.32 5.99 25.28
CA TYR A 184 1.55 5.79 26.05
C TYR A 184 1.53 4.49 26.86
N VAL A 185 0.46 4.24 27.63
CA VAL A 185 0.37 3.12 28.56
C VAL A 185 0.38 1.79 27.80
N LEU A 186 -0.49 1.62 26.80
CA LEU A 186 -0.55 0.34 26.07
C LEU A 186 0.69 0.10 25.21
N PHE A 187 1.23 1.12 24.53
CA PHE A 187 2.45 0.95 23.73
C PHE A 187 3.63 0.57 24.63
N SER A 188 3.81 1.25 25.76
CA SER A 188 4.87 0.93 26.73
C SER A 188 4.67 -0.43 27.38
N ASP A 189 3.42 -0.88 27.56
CA ASP A 189 3.14 -2.21 28.08
C ASP A 189 3.60 -3.29 27.10
N MET A 190 3.26 -3.14 25.82
CA MET A 190 3.71 -4.04 24.77
C MET A 190 5.24 -4.04 24.66
N GLU A 191 5.89 -2.87 24.76
CA GLU A 191 7.35 -2.76 24.69
C GLU A 191 8.03 -3.55 25.81
N ARG A 192 7.51 -3.47 27.03
CA ARG A 192 8.12 -4.10 28.21
C ARG A 192 7.84 -5.59 28.34
N ASN A 193 6.70 -6.06 27.84
CA ASN A 193 6.19 -7.40 28.14
C ASN A 193 6.18 -8.35 26.94
N ARG A 194 6.63 -7.90 25.76
CA ARG A 194 6.63 -8.70 24.53
C ARG A 194 8.01 -8.76 23.88
N THR A 195 8.18 -9.71 22.98
CA THR A 195 9.35 -9.81 22.08
C THR A 195 9.07 -9.22 20.70
N THR A 196 7.80 -8.96 20.39
CA THR A 196 7.34 -8.35 19.15
C THR A 196 7.31 -6.82 19.25
N ARG A 197 7.24 -6.13 18.11
CA ARG A 197 7.12 -4.68 18.07
C ARG A 197 5.77 -4.25 18.65
N PRO A 198 5.76 -3.23 19.51
CA PRO A 198 4.52 -2.57 19.89
C PRO A 198 3.84 -1.97 18.64
N LEU A 199 2.53 -2.13 18.57
CA LEU A 199 1.68 -1.51 17.57
C LEU A 199 0.37 -1.13 18.24
N LEU A 200 -0.11 0.08 17.99
CA LEU A 200 -1.47 0.48 18.35
C LEU A 200 -2.24 0.87 17.11
N TYR A 201 -3.55 0.96 17.25
CA TYR A 201 -4.42 1.57 16.26
C TYR A 201 -5.42 2.45 17.01
N HIS A 202 -5.27 3.77 16.95
CA HIS A 202 -6.06 4.72 17.76
C HIS A 202 -6.25 6.07 17.05
N ARG A 203 -6.99 6.97 17.68
CA ARG A 203 -7.17 8.36 17.27
C ARG A 203 -5.94 9.19 17.65
N TRP A 204 -5.84 10.37 17.05
CA TRP A 204 -4.77 11.32 17.33
C TRP A 204 -4.79 11.81 18.78
N GLY A 205 -3.70 11.55 19.50
CA GLY A 205 -3.52 11.96 20.90
C GLY A 205 -2.85 13.33 21.11
N GLY A 206 -2.55 14.10 20.07
CA GLY A 206 -1.80 15.35 20.19
C GLY A 206 -0.28 15.20 20.07
N LEU A 207 0.45 16.30 20.19
CA LEU A 207 1.89 16.34 19.95
C LEU A 207 2.67 15.33 20.81
N GLY A 208 3.73 14.75 20.23
CA GLY A 208 4.53 13.69 20.86
C GLY A 208 3.93 12.29 20.74
N ASN A 209 2.70 12.15 20.25
CA ASN A 209 2.06 10.84 20.05
C ASN A 209 2.61 10.09 18.83
N HIS A 210 3.49 10.70 18.02
CA HIS A 210 4.23 10.01 16.96
C HIS A 210 5.09 8.84 17.47
N ARG A 211 5.35 8.81 18.77
CA ARG A 211 5.97 7.67 19.45
C ARG A 211 5.07 6.44 19.59
N TYR A 212 3.76 6.56 19.36
CA TYR A 212 2.75 5.54 19.65
C TYR A 212 1.74 5.39 18.48
N GLN A 213 2.27 5.09 17.30
CA GLN A 213 1.50 4.90 16.07
C GLN A 213 0.74 3.56 16.08
N ILE A 214 -0.34 3.38 15.33
CA ILE A 214 -0.90 4.06 14.13
C ILE A 214 -2.12 4.94 14.45
N GLY A 215 -2.26 6.06 13.74
CA GLY A 215 -3.45 6.92 13.78
C GLY A 215 -4.55 6.56 12.79
N PHE A 216 -5.82 6.90 13.08
CA PHE A 216 -6.92 6.80 12.12
C PHE A 216 -7.80 8.04 12.00
N SER A 217 -8.20 8.38 10.78
CA SER A 217 -8.81 9.68 10.45
C SER A 217 -10.28 9.84 10.87
N GLY A 218 -10.87 8.86 11.56
CA GLY A 218 -12.28 8.90 11.96
C GLY A 218 -13.27 8.59 10.85
N ASP A 219 -14.55 8.80 11.19
CA ASP A 219 -15.74 8.34 10.45
C ASP A 219 -16.05 9.21 9.23
N SER A 220 -15.19 9.10 8.22
CA SER A 220 -15.25 9.89 6.99
C SER A 220 -16.46 9.59 6.11
N TYR A 221 -16.97 10.59 5.39
CA TYR A 221 -17.98 10.36 4.35
C TYR A 221 -17.35 9.78 3.09
N SER A 222 -18.01 8.80 2.46
CA SER A 222 -17.66 8.27 1.15
C SER A 222 -18.04 9.28 0.05
N THR A 223 -17.14 10.24 -0.22
CA THR A 223 -17.33 11.27 -1.26
C THR A 223 -16.02 11.62 -1.96
N TRP A 224 -16.11 12.18 -3.17
CA TRP A 224 -14.98 12.75 -3.91
C TRP A 224 -14.30 13.90 -3.15
N LYS A 225 -15.07 14.76 -2.47
CA LYS A 225 -14.52 15.86 -1.65
C LYS A 225 -13.68 15.35 -0.48
N THR A 226 -14.10 14.24 0.14
CA THR A 226 -13.27 13.57 1.15
C THR A 226 -11.97 13.08 0.53
N LEU A 227 -12.05 12.34 -0.60
CA LEU A 227 -10.85 11.84 -1.28
C LEU A 227 -9.89 12.96 -1.68
N GLU A 228 -10.41 14.09 -2.13
CA GLU A 228 -9.64 15.28 -2.49
C GLU A 228 -8.84 15.85 -1.30
N PHE A 229 -9.38 15.75 -0.08
CA PHE A 229 -8.73 16.27 1.12
C PHE A 229 -7.65 15.33 1.70
N LEU A 230 -7.85 14.01 1.60
CA LEU A 230 -7.00 13.02 2.28
C LEU A 230 -5.50 13.09 1.90
N PRO A 231 -5.09 13.31 0.62
CA PRO A 231 -3.67 13.43 0.26
C PRO A 231 -2.97 14.58 0.98
N TYR A 232 -3.63 15.75 1.05
CA TYR A 232 -3.13 16.90 1.80
C TYR A 232 -3.07 16.59 3.31
N PHE A 233 -4.13 16.04 3.88
CA PHE A 233 -4.19 15.69 5.31
C PHE A 233 -3.07 14.71 5.70
N ASN A 234 -2.95 13.62 4.95
CA ASN A 234 -2.00 12.55 5.25
C ASN A 234 -0.55 13.03 5.11
N SER A 235 -0.23 13.72 4.01
CA SER A 235 1.13 14.24 3.80
C SER A 235 1.50 15.28 4.86
N THR A 236 0.65 16.26 5.15
CA THR A 236 0.97 17.33 6.12
C THR A 236 1.03 16.87 7.58
N ALA A 237 0.43 15.73 7.92
CA ALA A 237 0.59 15.16 9.26
C ALA A 237 2.07 14.78 9.58
N SER A 238 2.91 14.59 8.56
CA SER A 238 4.35 14.41 8.72
C SER A 238 5.05 15.61 9.39
N ASN A 239 4.47 16.82 9.35
CA ASN A 239 5.01 18.01 10.03
C ASN A 239 5.14 17.87 11.53
N VAL A 240 4.34 16.98 12.13
CA VAL A 240 4.40 16.65 13.56
C VAL A 240 4.82 15.20 13.77
N LEU A 241 5.50 14.62 12.77
CA LEU A 241 5.95 13.23 12.70
C LEU A 241 4.85 12.18 12.82
N TYR A 242 3.58 12.58 12.75
CA TYR A 242 2.47 11.65 12.87
C TYR A 242 2.06 11.13 11.50
N GLY A 243 3.01 10.49 10.82
CA GLY A 243 2.91 10.13 9.41
C GLY A 243 2.30 8.76 9.11
N TYR A 244 2.03 7.90 10.12
CA TYR A 244 1.39 6.60 9.90
C TYR A 244 -0.12 6.70 10.12
N TRP A 245 -0.85 7.12 9.08
CA TRP A 245 -2.31 7.16 9.08
C TRP A 245 -2.94 5.97 8.38
N SER A 246 -4.04 5.51 8.97
CA SER A 246 -5.03 4.65 8.35
C SER A 246 -6.31 5.44 8.07
N HIS A 247 -6.74 5.44 6.82
CA HIS A 247 -8.04 5.97 6.41
C HIS A 247 -9.04 4.82 6.24
N ASP A 248 -10.33 5.08 6.42
CA ASP A 248 -11.39 4.12 6.12
C ASP A 248 -11.55 4.00 4.61
N LEU A 249 -10.74 3.17 3.92
CA LEU A 249 -10.69 3.20 2.46
C LEU A 249 -12.07 2.94 1.83
N GLY A 250 -12.55 3.89 1.02
CA GLY A 250 -13.91 3.95 0.48
C GLY A 250 -14.93 4.71 1.34
N GLY A 251 -14.52 5.39 2.42
CA GLY A 251 -15.35 6.14 3.36
C GLY A 251 -16.04 5.28 4.42
N HIS A 252 -16.19 5.81 5.64
CA HIS A 252 -16.88 5.14 6.74
C HIS A 252 -18.38 5.00 6.49
N GLN A 253 -19.02 6.09 6.06
CA GLN A 253 -20.46 6.25 5.95
C GLN A 253 -20.86 6.98 4.66
N PHE A 254 -22.11 6.82 4.23
CA PHE A 254 -22.64 7.58 3.09
C PHE A 254 -22.89 9.05 3.44
N ALA A 255 -22.68 9.93 2.47
CA ALA A 255 -23.19 11.30 2.57
C ALA A 255 -24.72 11.31 2.49
N LYS A 256 -25.34 12.38 3.01
CA LYS A 256 -26.80 12.54 2.97
C LYS A 256 -27.34 12.41 1.54
N GLY A 257 -28.33 11.54 1.35
CA GLY A 257 -28.97 11.31 0.05
C GLY A 257 -28.26 10.27 -0.83
N VAL A 258 -27.15 9.70 -0.37
CA VAL A 258 -26.45 8.59 -1.05
C VAL A 258 -26.82 7.28 -0.35
N SER A 259 -27.19 6.27 -1.13
CA SER A 259 -27.57 4.94 -0.62
C SER A 259 -26.78 3.79 -1.24
N GLU A 260 -25.89 4.09 -2.20
CA GLU A 260 -25.09 3.11 -2.90
C GLU A 260 -23.62 3.53 -2.96
N LEU A 261 -22.74 2.53 -3.00
CA LEU A 261 -21.30 2.76 -3.13
C LEU A 261 -20.97 3.16 -4.57
N ASP A 262 -20.35 4.34 -4.73
CA ASP A 262 -19.72 4.74 -5.99
C ASP A 262 -18.48 3.85 -6.22
N LYS A 263 -18.59 2.98 -7.24
CA LYS A 263 -17.58 1.96 -7.57
C LYS A 263 -16.28 2.59 -8.06
N GLU A 264 -16.38 3.69 -8.83
CA GLU A 264 -15.19 4.40 -9.31
C GLU A 264 -14.49 5.08 -8.14
N LEU A 265 -15.24 5.80 -7.31
CA LEU A 265 -14.71 6.43 -6.10
C LEU A 265 -14.00 5.40 -5.21
N PHE A 266 -14.58 4.23 -5.01
CA PHE A 266 -13.95 3.17 -4.22
C PHE A 266 -12.62 2.70 -4.81
N VAL A 267 -12.54 2.49 -6.14
CA VAL A 267 -11.28 2.17 -6.82
C VAL A 267 -10.23 3.26 -6.61
N ARG A 268 -10.61 4.55 -6.79
CA ARG A 268 -9.67 5.67 -6.61
C ARG A 268 -9.17 5.80 -5.17
N TRP A 269 -10.03 5.54 -4.18
CA TRP A 269 -9.62 5.43 -2.78
C TRP A 269 -8.62 4.28 -2.55
N MET A 270 -8.83 3.12 -3.16
CA MET A 270 -7.92 1.98 -3.01
C MET A 270 -6.56 2.25 -3.66
N GLN A 271 -6.52 2.95 -4.80
CA GLN A 271 -5.28 3.40 -5.44
C GLN A 271 -4.51 4.39 -4.57
N PHE A 272 -5.21 5.36 -3.95
CA PHE A 272 -4.61 6.22 -2.92
C PHE A 272 -4.09 5.40 -1.72
N GLY A 273 -4.86 4.41 -1.28
CA GLY A 273 -4.50 3.51 -0.18
C GLY A 273 -3.23 2.70 -0.42
N ALA A 274 -2.99 2.26 -1.66
CA ALA A 274 -1.77 1.52 -2.03
C ALA A 274 -0.49 2.33 -1.76
N PHE A 275 -0.57 3.66 -1.90
CA PHE A 275 0.51 4.62 -1.64
C PHE A 275 0.29 5.47 -0.38
N SER A 276 -0.58 5.01 0.52
CA SER A 276 -0.73 5.56 1.87
C SER A 276 0.09 4.75 2.87
N PRO A 277 0.40 5.26 4.08
CA PRO A 277 1.20 4.51 5.04
C PRO A 277 0.54 3.20 5.47
N ILE A 278 -0.78 3.19 5.71
CA ILE A 278 -1.56 2.01 6.07
C ILE A 278 -2.75 1.85 5.11
N MET A 279 -2.90 0.65 4.55
CA MET A 279 -3.97 0.33 3.59
C MET A 279 -5.06 -0.50 4.27
N ARG A 280 -6.15 0.14 4.71
CA ARG A 280 -7.25 -0.51 5.41
C ARG A 280 -8.62 -0.13 4.84
N THR A 281 -9.43 -1.10 4.46
CA THR A 281 -10.86 -0.84 4.23
C THR A 281 -11.62 -0.90 5.55
N HIS A 282 -12.61 -0.04 5.70
CA HIS A 282 -13.53 -0.05 6.84
C HIS A 282 -14.79 0.75 6.53
N SER A 283 -15.91 0.37 7.12
CA SER A 283 -17.19 1.06 6.98
C SER A 283 -18.10 0.79 8.18
N MET A 284 -19.09 1.67 8.34
CA MET A 284 -20.19 1.49 9.29
C MET A 284 -21.00 0.23 8.98
N LYS A 285 -21.83 -0.16 9.95
CA LYS A 285 -22.79 -1.25 9.82
C LYS A 285 -23.90 -0.91 8.84
N SER A 286 -23.67 -1.21 7.56
CA SER A 286 -24.60 -1.00 6.45
C SER A 286 -24.45 -2.11 5.42
N SER A 287 -25.57 -2.71 5.00
CA SER A 287 -25.60 -3.75 3.95
C SER A 287 -25.27 -3.23 2.55
N ALA A 288 -25.35 -1.91 2.34
CA ALA A 288 -25.04 -1.27 1.06
C ALA A 288 -23.56 -0.84 0.93
N MET A 289 -22.78 -0.89 2.03
CA MET A 289 -21.35 -0.54 2.05
C MET A 289 -20.45 -1.79 2.01
N ASN A 290 -20.73 -2.70 1.07
CA ASN A 290 -19.90 -3.87 0.82
C ASN A 290 -18.62 -3.44 0.08
N LYS A 291 -17.46 -3.84 0.60
CA LYS A 291 -16.13 -3.44 0.08
C LYS A 291 -15.28 -4.64 -0.34
N GLU A 292 -15.85 -5.84 -0.23
CA GLU A 292 -15.24 -7.09 -0.64
C GLU A 292 -14.97 -7.04 -2.15
N PRO A 293 -13.72 -7.18 -2.63
CA PRO A 293 -13.44 -6.95 -4.05
C PRO A 293 -14.24 -7.86 -5.01
N TRP A 294 -14.63 -9.06 -4.57
CA TRP A 294 -15.39 -10.02 -5.37
C TRP A 294 -16.89 -9.74 -5.50
N VAL A 295 -17.43 -8.73 -4.80
CA VAL A 295 -18.83 -8.32 -5.03
C VAL A 295 -18.98 -7.42 -6.25
N PHE A 296 -17.86 -6.95 -6.82
CA PHE A 296 -17.84 -6.12 -8.02
C PHE A 296 -17.70 -6.98 -9.28
N ASN A 297 -18.01 -6.40 -10.44
CA ASN A 297 -17.79 -7.07 -11.73
C ASN A 297 -16.28 -7.29 -12.00
N GLN A 298 -15.95 -8.05 -13.04
CA GLN A 298 -14.56 -8.44 -13.34
C GLN A 298 -13.61 -7.26 -13.57
N GLU A 299 -14.08 -6.14 -14.14
CA GLU A 299 -13.23 -4.96 -14.35
C GLU A 299 -12.81 -4.36 -13.00
N TYR A 300 -13.77 -4.01 -12.15
CA TYR A 300 -13.49 -3.43 -10.83
C TYR A 300 -12.74 -4.41 -9.92
N LEU A 301 -13.14 -5.68 -9.88
CA LEU A 301 -12.44 -6.73 -9.12
C LEU A 301 -10.97 -6.82 -9.56
N GLY A 302 -10.73 -6.84 -10.87
CA GLY A 302 -9.37 -6.90 -11.42
C GLY A 302 -8.52 -5.72 -10.97
N VAL A 303 -9.04 -4.50 -11.03
CA VAL A 303 -8.32 -3.29 -10.59
C VAL A 303 -8.07 -3.30 -9.09
N LEU A 304 -9.08 -3.64 -8.28
CA LEU A 304 -8.95 -3.72 -6.82
C LEU A 304 -7.92 -4.76 -6.39
N ARG A 305 -7.99 -5.97 -6.95
CA ARG A 305 -7.01 -7.04 -6.69
C ARG A 305 -5.60 -6.61 -7.08
N ASN A 306 -5.42 -6.03 -8.27
CA ASN A 306 -4.09 -5.63 -8.74
C ASN A 306 -3.53 -4.48 -7.91
N THR A 307 -4.37 -3.55 -7.46
CA THR A 307 -3.99 -2.45 -6.56
C THR A 307 -3.52 -3.00 -5.20
N ILE A 308 -4.24 -3.96 -4.63
CA ILE A 308 -3.82 -4.63 -3.40
C ILE A 308 -2.51 -5.41 -3.65
N ARG A 309 -2.37 -6.16 -4.75
CA ARG A 309 -1.11 -6.87 -5.05
C ARG A 309 0.07 -5.92 -5.23
N GLN A 310 -0.12 -4.77 -5.86
CA GLN A 310 0.91 -3.76 -6.02
C GLN A 310 1.43 -3.26 -4.67
N ARG A 311 0.54 -3.08 -3.69
CA ARG A 311 0.93 -2.72 -2.31
C ARG A 311 1.95 -3.69 -1.72
N TYR A 312 1.76 -5.00 -1.96
CA TYR A 312 2.67 -6.04 -1.47
C TYR A 312 3.97 -6.10 -2.26
N GLN A 313 3.89 -5.88 -3.57
CA GLN A 313 5.07 -5.80 -4.42
C GLN A 313 5.98 -4.64 -3.99
N ILE A 314 5.43 -3.46 -3.68
CA ILE A 314 6.22 -2.29 -3.25
C ILE A 314 6.64 -2.31 -1.77
N ALA A 315 6.22 -3.32 -1.00
CA ALA A 315 6.48 -3.40 0.43
C ALA A 315 7.96 -3.27 0.84
N PRO A 316 8.98 -3.83 0.13
CA PRO A 316 10.37 -3.67 0.56
C PRO A 316 10.88 -2.23 0.40
N TYR A 317 10.42 -1.49 -0.61
CA TYR A 317 10.66 -0.05 -0.73
C TYR A 317 9.98 0.71 0.42
N THR A 318 8.68 0.49 0.62
CA THR A 318 7.89 1.11 1.71
C THR A 318 8.54 0.87 3.07
N TYR A 319 9.01 -0.35 3.32
CA TYR A 319 9.64 -0.73 4.58
C TYR A 319 11.03 -0.09 4.76
N THR A 320 11.81 0.05 3.68
CA THR A 320 13.07 0.79 3.70
C THR A 320 12.84 2.27 4.02
N MET A 321 11.80 2.87 3.45
CA MET A 321 11.42 4.26 3.74
C MET A 321 10.86 4.42 5.15
N ALA A 322 10.13 3.44 5.68
CA ALA A 322 9.72 3.43 7.08
C ALA A 322 10.93 3.37 8.03
N ARG A 323 11.98 2.62 7.67
CA ARG A 323 13.26 2.66 8.40
C ARG A 323 13.88 4.05 8.37
N LYS A 324 13.85 4.75 7.23
CA LYS A 324 14.30 6.14 7.13
C LYS A 324 13.52 7.06 8.06
N THR A 325 12.20 6.87 8.18
CA THR A 325 11.38 7.60 9.17
C THR A 325 11.88 7.39 10.60
N TYR A 326 12.23 6.17 10.98
CA TYR A 326 12.81 5.89 12.30
C TYR A 326 14.21 6.51 12.49
N ASP A 327 15.07 6.44 11.48
CA ASP A 327 16.44 6.94 11.58
C ASP A 327 16.52 8.48 11.57
N GLU A 328 15.73 9.13 10.72
CA GLU A 328 15.90 10.55 10.35
C GLU A 328 14.67 11.43 10.67
N GLY A 329 13.52 10.83 10.99
CA GLY A 329 12.26 11.57 11.19
C GLY A 329 11.57 12.00 9.89
N ILE A 330 12.05 11.56 8.72
CA ILE A 330 11.43 11.87 7.43
C ILE A 330 10.36 10.84 7.13
N SER A 331 9.10 11.28 7.10
CA SER A 331 7.94 10.39 6.87
C SER A 331 7.90 9.85 5.45
N LEU A 332 7.39 8.62 5.31
CA LEU A 332 7.10 7.97 4.03
C LEU A 332 6.24 8.86 3.12
N CYS A 333 5.07 9.29 3.59
CA CYS A 333 4.23 10.27 2.91
C CYS A 333 4.57 11.66 3.46
N ARG A 334 5.04 12.56 2.60
CA ARG A 334 5.40 13.93 3.02
C ARG A 334 5.09 14.95 1.93
N PRO A 335 4.77 16.19 2.29
CA PRO A 335 4.40 17.20 1.33
C PRO A 335 5.62 17.63 0.52
N MET A 336 5.38 18.11 -0.70
CA MET A 336 6.44 18.42 -1.66
C MET A 336 7.47 19.43 -1.13
N TYR A 337 7.05 20.36 -0.26
CA TYR A 337 7.94 21.39 0.29
C TYR A 337 9.02 20.87 1.25
N TYR A 338 9.05 19.57 1.56
CA TYR A 338 10.17 18.96 2.29
C TYR A 338 11.43 18.91 1.43
N ASP A 339 11.24 18.55 0.16
CA ASP A 339 12.30 18.37 -0.82
C ASP A 339 12.48 19.63 -1.69
N TYR A 340 11.42 20.44 -1.82
CA TYR A 340 11.37 21.63 -2.68
C TYR A 340 10.82 22.87 -1.94
N PRO A 341 11.45 23.32 -0.84
CA PRO A 341 10.92 24.40 0.00
C PRO A 341 10.91 25.78 -0.66
N GLU A 342 11.78 26.01 -1.65
CA GLU A 342 11.89 27.31 -2.33
C GLU A 342 10.92 27.44 -3.52
N ASP A 343 10.35 26.33 -3.98
CA ASP A 343 9.42 26.31 -5.12
C ASP A 343 7.99 26.59 -4.64
N LYS A 344 7.35 27.61 -5.22
CA LYS A 344 5.98 28.03 -4.83
C LYS A 344 4.97 26.93 -5.13
N GLU A 345 5.19 26.18 -6.20
CA GLU A 345 4.37 25.08 -6.67
C GLU A 345 4.26 23.97 -5.60
N ALA A 346 5.31 23.75 -4.80
CA ALA A 346 5.29 22.77 -3.72
C ALA A 346 4.22 23.05 -2.65
N TYR A 347 3.77 24.30 -2.53
CA TYR A 347 2.69 24.74 -1.63
C TYR A 347 1.32 24.86 -2.33
N GLN A 348 1.32 25.04 -3.66
CA GLN A 348 0.12 25.17 -4.47
C GLN A 348 -0.50 23.81 -4.82
N PHE A 349 0.34 22.83 -5.18
CA PHE A 349 -0.08 21.48 -5.55
C PHE A 349 -0.25 20.59 -4.31
N LYS A 350 -1.29 20.87 -3.53
CA LYS A 350 -1.56 20.23 -2.22
C LYS A 350 -1.95 18.74 -2.31
N ASN A 351 -2.44 18.32 -3.48
CA ASN A 351 -2.93 16.95 -3.70
C ASN A 351 -1.89 16.03 -4.36
N GLN A 352 -0.62 16.42 -4.32
CA GLN A 352 0.51 15.52 -4.60
C GLN A 352 1.48 15.51 -3.44
N TYR A 353 2.19 14.39 -3.27
CA TYR A 353 3.14 14.21 -2.18
C TYR A 353 4.28 13.28 -2.59
N MET A 354 5.39 13.38 -1.88
CA MET A 354 6.47 12.41 -1.98
C MET A 354 6.10 11.14 -1.22
N PHE A 355 6.21 9.98 -1.88
CA PHE A 355 6.10 8.66 -1.28
C PHE A 355 7.49 8.01 -1.22
N GLY A 356 8.13 8.13 -0.06
CA GLY A 356 9.57 7.89 0.08
C GLY A 356 10.37 8.90 -0.73
N ASP A 357 11.59 8.55 -1.13
CA ASP A 357 12.50 9.48 -1.81
C ASP A 357 12.33 9.50 -3.33
N GLU A 358 11.70 8.47 -3.89
CA GLU A 358 11.78 8.16 -5.32
C GLU A 358 10.49 8.36 -6.09
N MET A 359 9.36 8.60 -5.41
CA MET A 359 8.05 8.68 -6.06
C MET A 359 7.28 9.95 -5.70
N ILE A 360 6.65 10.58 -6.69
CA ILE A 360 5.54 11.52 -6.52
C ILE A 360 4.24 10.79 -6.81
N ILE A 361 3.28 10.94 -5.91
CA ILE A 361 1.93 10.41 -6.05
C ILE A 361 0.96 11.58 -6.13
N ALA A 362 0.08 11.59 -7.13
CA ALA A 362 -1.00 12.56 -7.25
C ALA A 362 -2.32 11.81 -7.43
N PRO A 363 -3.04 11.45 -6.35
CA PRO A 363 -4.25 10.64 -6.47
C PRO A 363 -5.33 11.28 -7.36
N VAL A 364 -6.08 10.45 -8.08
CA VAL A 364 -7.26 10.92 -8.83
C VAL A 364 -8.39 11.19 -7.86
N THR A 365 -8.81 12.45 -7.76
CA THR A 365 -9.80 12.91 -6.76
C THR A 365 -11.07 13.47 -7.41
N SER A 366 -11.34 13.11 -8.67
CA SER A 366 -12.56 13.51 -9.38
C SER A 366 -13.02 12.39 -10.34
N PRO A 367 -14.33 12.30 -10.64
CA PRO A 367 -14.86 11.29 -11.55
C PRO A 367 -14.25 11.36 -12.94
N MET A 368 -14.11 10.20 -13.58
CA MET A 368 -13.77 10.10 -14.99
C MET A 368 -14.85 10.71 -15.87
N VAL A 369 -14.43 11.34 -16.95
CA VAL A 369 -15.30 11.75 -18.05
C VAL A 369 -14.93 10.90 -19.25
N ASN A 370 -15.92 10.20 -19.82
CA ASN A 370 -15.71 9.34 -20.99
C ASN A 370 -14.62 8.25 -20.79
N GLY A 371 -14.52 7.70 -19.58
CA GLY A 371 -13.57 6.63 -19.26
C GLY A 371 -12.15 7.09 -18.90
N PHE A 372 -11.91 8.41 -18.82
CA PHE A 372 -10.61 8.96 -18.42
C PHE A 372 -10.75 9.97 -17.29
N ALA A 373 -9.82 9.91 -16.34
CA ALA A 373 -9.61 10.94 -15.34
C ALA A 373 -8.47 11.85 -15.79
N THR A 374 -8.67 13.17 -15.70
CA THR A 374 -7.63 14.17 -15.98
C THR A 374 -7.03 14.66 -14.66
N THR A 375 -5.70 14.73 -14.58
CA THR A 375 -5.01 15.26 -13.39
C THR A 375 -3.89 16.19 -13.81
N LYS A 376 -3.81 17.34 -13.14
CA LYS A 376 -2.73 18.31 -13.28
C LYS A 376 -1.68 18.05 -12.21
N VAL A 377 -0.43 17.87 -12.61
CA VAL A 377 0.68 17.50 -11.71
C VAL A 377 1.87 18.41 -11.97
N TRP A 378 2.49 18.88 -10.89
CA TRP A 378 3.75 19.58 -10.97
C TRP A 378 4.91 18.61 -10.81
N LEU A 379 5.81 18.60 -11.79
CA LEU A 379 7.05 17.84 -11.78
C LEU A 379 8.19 18.81 -11.48
N PRO A 380 8.83 18.71 -10.30
CA PRO A 380 9.88 19.64 -9.91
C PRO A 380 11.11 19.51 -10.81
N ALA A 381 11.90 20.58 -10.89
CA ALA A 381 13.15 20.61 -11.64
C ALA A 381 14.24 19.75 -10.95
N GLY A 382 15.36 19.53 -11.65
CA GLY A 382 16.52 18.81 -11.13
C GLY A 382 16.49 17.30 -11.34
N ASN A 383 15.34 16.71 -11.72
CA ASN A 383 15.28 15.35 -12.24
C ASN A 383 14.14 15.20 -13.26
N ASP A 384 14.29 14.24 -14.16
CA ASP A 384 13.21 13.75 -15.01
C ASP A 384 12.38 12.70 -14.26
N TRP A 385 11.17 12.43 -14.76
CA TRP A 385 10.17 11.63 -14.06
C TRP A 385 9.51 10.62 -14.99
N TYR A 386 9.60 9.34 -14.66
CA TYR A 386 8.93 8.27 -15.36
C TYR A 386 7.50 8.07 -14.81
N GLU A 387 6.49 8.36 -15.63
CA GLU A 387 5.09 8.09 -15.30
C GLU A 387 4.82 6.58 -15.46
N TRP A 388 4.76 5.87 -14.34
CA TRP A 388 4.84 4.41 -14.30
C TRP A 388 3.73 3.74 -15.12
N HIS A 389 2.49 4.21 -15.02
CA HIS A 389 1.34 3.54 -15.64
C HIS A 389 1.25 3.70 -17.16
N THR A 390 1.89 4.71 -17.75
CA THR A 390 1.92 4.91 -19.20
C THR A 390 3.27 4.58 -19.82
N GLY A 391 4.34 4.59 -19.00
CA GLY A 391 5.71 4.43 -19.44
C GLY A 391 6.29 5.65 -20.13
N THR A 392 5.76 6.86 -19.87
CA THR A 392 6.33 8.10 -20.40
C THR A 392 7.43 8.64 -19.48
N LEU A 393 8.62 8.90 -20.02
CA LEU A 393 9.67 9.69 -19.36
C LEU A 393 9.45 11.18 -19.64
N LEU A 394 9.12 11.93 -18.59
CA LEU A 394 8.77 13.35 -18.64
C LEU A 394 9.91 14.20 -18.10
N LYS A 395 10.10 15.38 -18.69
CA LYS A 395 11.05 16.37 -18.17
C LYS A 395 10.58 16.93 -16.82
N GLY A 396 11.51 17.17 -15.91
CA GLY A 396 11.24 17.96 -14.70
C GLY A 396 11.08 19.45 -15.00
N GLY A 397 10.70 20.21 -13.98
CA GLY A 397 10.58 21.68 -14.03
C GLY A 397 9.35 22.18 -14.77
N GLN A 398 8.29 21.39 -14.82
CA GLN A 398 7.07 21.73 -15.55
C GLN A 398 5.80 21.27 -14.81
N THR A 399 4.68 21.84 -15.19
CA THR A 399 3.37 21.31 -14.85
C THR A 399 2.77 20.62 -16.06
N VAL A 400 2.33 19.38 -15.88
CA VAL A 400 1.72 18.56 -16.92
C VAL A 400 0.26 18.28 -16.60
N GLU A 401 -0.56 18.14 -17.64
CA GLU A 401 -1.91 17.59 -17.55
C GLU A 401 -1.90 16.21 -18.19
N ARG A 402 -2.41 15.21 -17.47
CA ARG A 402 -2.30 13.79 -17.82
C ARG A 402 -3.64 13.08 -17.67
N VAL A 403 -3.84 12.04 -18.49
CA VAL A 403 -5.09 11.26 -18.53
C VAL A 403 -4.88 9.80 -18.14
N PHE A 404 -5.80 9.26 -17.35
CA PHE A 404 -5.70 7.92 -16.76
C PHE A 404 -7.01 7.15 -16.89
N THR A 405 -6.94 5.91 -17.34
CA THR A 405 -8.09 4.97 -17.28
C THR A 405 -8.38 4.55 -15.83
N LEU A 406 -9.41 3.74 -15.61
CA LEU A 406 -9.77 3.26 -14.27
C LEU A 406 -8.61 2.52 -13.57
N ASP A 407 -7.81 1.79 -14.33
CA ASP A 407 -6.71 0.93 -13.88
C ASP A 407 -5.32 1.58 -14.01
N GLU A 408 -5.29 2.90 -14.20
CA GLU A 408 -4.11 3.74 -14.24
C GLU A 408 -4.29 4.91 -13.27
N TYR A 409 -3.18 5.42 -12.71
CA TYR A 409 -3.22 6.58 -11.83
C TYR A 409 -1.85 7.26 -11.72
N PRO A 410 -1.77 8.52 -11.26
CA PRO A 410 -0.54 9.30 -11.36
C PRO A 410 0.50 8.87 -10.32
N VAL A 411 1.49 8.10 -10.79
CA VAL A 411 2.68 7.69 -10.04
C VAL A 411 3.89 8.01 -10.88
N TYR A 412 4.70 8.95 -10.42
CA TYR A 412 5.89 9.42 -11.12
C TYR A 412 7.11 9.01 -10.33
N VAL A 413 7.97 8.20 -10.95
CA VAL A 413 9.20 7.70 -10.35
C VAL A 413 10.37 8.50 -10.88
N LYS A 414 11.31 8.89 -10.02
CA LYS A 414 12.54 9.57 -10.43
C LYS A 414 13.25 8.79 -11.53
N ALA A 415 13.69 9.49 -12.58
CA ALA A 415 14.49 8.89 -13.63
C ALA A 415 15.77 8.25 -13.05
N GLY A 416 16.09 7.03 -13.49
CA GLY A 416 17.23 6.25 -12.98
C GLY A 416 17.01 5.54 -11.65
N ALA A 417 15.86 5.70 -10.98
CA ALA A 417 15.61 5.09 -9.67
C ALA A 417 15.74 3.55 -9.69
N ILE A 418 16.20 2.99 -8.58
CA ILE A 418 16.26 1.54 -8.33
C ILE A 418 15.40 1.24 -7.12
N LEU A 419 14.33 0.49 -7.31
CA LEU A 419 13.36 0.20 -6.26
C LEU A 419 13.28 -1.30 -5.99
N PRO A 420 13.47 -1.74 -4.74
CA PRO A 420 13.29 -3.15 -4.41
C PRO A 420 11.80 -3.47 -4.30
N PHE A 421 11.34 -4.44 -5.08
CA PHE A 421 10.00 -5.00 -5.03
C PHE A 421 10.04 -6.49 -4.69
N TYR A 422 9.00 -7.01 -4.05
CA TYR A 422 8.79 -8.45 -3.97
C TYR A 422 8.20 -9.00 -5.27
N GLY A 423 8.32 -10.30 -5.48
CA GLY A 423 7.49 -11.05 -6.44
C GLY A 423 6.02 -11.08 -6.03
N ASP A 424 5.31 -12.14 -6.44
CA ASP A 424 3.96 -12.39 -5.96
C ASP A 424 4.01 -13.01 -4.55
N VAL A 425 3.71 -12.22 -3.54
CA VAL A 425 3.67 -12.63 -2.13
C VAL A 425 2.24 -12.55 -1.57
N LYS A 426 1.93 -13.39 -0.59
CA LYS A 426 0.58 -13.50 0.02
C LYS A 426 0.41 -12.80 1.36
N ASN A 427 1.52 -12.50 2.02
CA ASN A 427 1.62 -11.80 3.29
C ASN A 427 3.02 -11.17 3.39
N LEU A 428 3.26 -10.35 4.40
CA LEU A 428 4.57 -9.69 4.62
C LEU A 428 5.34 -10.26 5.82
N HIS A 429 5.09 -11.51 6.20
CA HIS A 429 5.78 -12.18 7.32
C HIS A 429 7.13 -12.80 6.94
N GLY A 430 7.32 -13.12 5.65
CA GLY A 430 8.52 -13.77 5.14
C GLY A 430 9.77 -12.89 5.19
N ASN A 431 10.93 -13.53 5.18
CA ASN A 431 12.23 -12.87 5.12
C ASN A 431 13.15 -13.44 4.03
N ASP A 432 12.68 -14.40 3.25
CA ASP A 432 13.39 -15.13 2.19
C ASP A 432 12.77 -14.90 0.81
N GLU A 433 11.76 -14.03 0.72
CA GLU A 433 11.10 -13.64 -0.51
C GLU A 433 12.09 -13.19 -1.59
N THR A 434 11.75 -13.48 -2.84
CA THR A 434 12.52 -12.99 -4.00
C THR A 434 12.46 -11.47 -4.02
N VAL A 435 13.64 -10.82 -4.06
CA VAL A 435 13.74 -9.37 -4.20
C VAL A 435 14.10 -9.01 -5.63
N ARG A 436 13.23 -8.25 -6.26
CA ARG A 436 13.37 -7.71 -7.61
C ARG A 436 13.87 -6.27 -7.49
N PHE A 437 15.08 -5.99 -7.94
CA PHE A 437 15.54 -4.62 -8.06
C PHE A 437 15.00 -4.07 -9.39
N THR A 438 13.96 -3.26 -9.32
CA THR A 438 13.30 -2.66 -10.48
C THR A 438 13.93 -1.31 -10.81
N LEU A 439 14.50 -1.21 -12.00
CA LEU A 439 15.17 -0.03 -12.53
C LEU A 439 14.23 0.75 -13.44
N PHE A 440 14.21 2.06 -13.23
CA PHE A 440 13.45 3.02 -14.03
C PHE A 440 14.39 3.75 -15.01
N PRO A 441 13.93 4.08 -16.23
CA PRO A 441 14.80 4.64 -17.27
C PRO A 441 15.21 6.08 -16.97
N GLY A 442 16.13 6.62 -17.79
CA GLY A 442 16.42 8.06 -17.84
C GLY A 442 17.53 8.56 -16.91
N GLY A 443 18.29 7.70 -16.25
CA GLY A 443 19.40 8.14 -15.40
C GLY A 443 20.19 7.03 -14.73
N ASN A 444 21.13 7.44 -13.87
CA ASN A 444 21.87 6.56 -12.97
C ASN A 444 21.14 6.43 -11.64
N GLY A 445 21.29 5.29 -10.97
CA GLY A 445 20.54 4.96 -9.78
C GLY A 445 21.41 4.48 -8.62
N SER A 446 20.91 4.67 -7.40
CA SER A 446 21.50 4.13 -6.19
C SER A 446 20.43 3.91 -5.13
N PHE A 447 20.44 2.76 -4.46
CA PHE A 447 19.50 2.46 -3.40
C PHE A 447 20.13 1.59 -2.31
N SER A 448 19.87 1.92 -1.04
CA SER A 448 20.33 1.16 0.11
C SER A 448 19.18 0.34 0.70
N PHE A 449 19.01 -0.88 0.19
CA PHE A 449 17.91 -1.76 0.59
C PHE A 449 18.06 -2.23 2.03
N TYR A 450 17.05 -1.96 2.86
CA TYR A 450 17.03 -2.28 4.29
C TYR A 450 16.30 -3.59 4.58
N GLU A 451 16.85 -4.36 5.52
CA GLU A 451 16.29 -5.63 5.97
C GLU A 451 16.47 -5.83 7.47
N ASP A 452 15.47 -6.40 8.13
CA ASP A 452 15.55 -6.88 9.52
C ASP A 452 14.64 -8.10 9.71
N ASN A 453 14.41 -8.50 10.95
CA ASN A 453 13.53 -9.62 11.28
C ASN A 453 12.04 -9.37 10.92
N GLY A 454 11.59 -8.11 10.83
CA GLY A 454 10.24 -7.74 10.45
C GLY A 454 9.31 -7.38 11.60
N ASN A 455 9.43 -8.04 12.76
CA ASN A 455 8.50 -7.84 13.89
C ASN A 455 9.17 -7.94 15.27
N ASP A 456 10.48 -8.09 15.37
CA ASP A 456 11.16 -8.10 16.66
C ASP A 456 11.45 -6.69 17.20
N GLN A 457 11.83 -6.58 18.46
CA GLN A 457 12.20 -5.30 19.09
C GLN A 457 13.65 -4.86 18.79
N THR A 458 14.48 -5.70 18.14
CA THR A 458 15.93 -5.45 18.02
C THR A 458 16.33 -4.64 16.78
N TYR A 459 15.36 -4.26 15.94
CA TYR A 459 15.54 -3.54 14.67
C TYR A 459 16.41 -2.28 14.75
N GLN A 460 16.46 -1.64 15.92
CA GLN A 460 17.30 -0.46 16.15
C GLN A 460 18.79 -0.74 15.88
N LYS A 461 19.25 -1.95 16.18
CA LYS A 461 20.67 -2.37 16.10
C LYS A 461 20.90 -3.59 15.21
N GLN A 462 19.92 -4.48 15.09
CA GLN A 462 20.03 -5.70 14.31
C GLN A 462 19.26 -5.57 13.00
N TYR A 463 20.01 -5.30 11.94
CA TYR A 463 19.50 -5.18 10.59
C TYR A 463 20.64 -5.40 9.61
N ALA A 464 20.29 -5.48 8.33
CA ALA A 464 21.24 -5.52 7.25
C ALA A 464 20.86 -4.54 6.14
N ARG A 465 21.85 -4.12 5.35
CA ARG A 465 21.66 -3.29 4.17
C ARG A 465 22.39 -3.88 2.97
N THR A 466 21.77 -3.79 1.81
CA THR A 466 22.35 -4.17 0.52
C THR A 466 22.38 -2.93 -0.38
N GLN A 467 23.57 -2.45 -0.72
CA GLN A 467 23.71 -1.33 -1.63
C GLN A 467 23.50 -1.80 -3.06
N VAL A 468 22.67 -1.11 -3.83
CA VAL A 468 22.48 -1.34 -5.26
C VAL A 468 22.76 -0.06 -6.01
N SER A 469 23.40 -0.15 -7.18
CA SER A 469 23.61 1.00 -8.06
C SER A 469 23.49 0.60 -9.52
N SER A 470 23.16 1.58 -10.37
CA SER A 470 23.08 1.43 -11.81
C SER A 470 23.76 2.60 -12.49
N VAL A 471 24.53 2.31 -13.54
CA VAL A 471 25.18 3.32 -14.38
C VAL A 471 24.97 2.96 -15.83
N ARG A 472 24.48 3.91 -16.62
CA ARG A 472 24.40 3.80 -18.07
C ARG A 472 25.61 4.50 -18.69
N ASP A 473 26.33 3.76 -19.53
CA ASP A 473 27.43 4.26 -20.36
C ASP A 473 27.16 3.84 -21.80
N GLU A 474 26.85 4.81 -22.65
CA GLU A 474 26.39 4.60 -24.03
C GLU A 474 25.30 3.50 -24.16
N ASN A 475 25.65 2.37 -24.79
CA ASN A 475 24.76 1.24 -25.03
C ASN A 475 24.83 0.17 -23.93
N THR A 476 25.53 0.42 -22.82
CA THR A 476 25.73 -0.56 -21.75
C THR A 476 25.19 -0.04 -20.42
N LEU A 477 24.30 -0.81 -19.80
CA LEU A 477 23.84 -0.60 -18.43
C LEU A 477 24.57 -1.56 -17.50
N THR A 478 25.25 -1.03 -16.49
CA THR A 478 25.88 -1.82 -15.42
C THR A 478 25.09 -1.66 -14.14
N VAL A 479 24.64 -2.77 -13.55
CA VAL A 479 23.95 -2.82 -12.25
C VAL A 479 24.84 -3.57 -11.27
N ASN A 480 25.13 -2.96 -10.12
CA ASN A 480 25.91 -3.57 -9.06
C ASN A 480 25.00 -3.83 -7.86
N ILE A 481 24.90 -5.09 -7.43
CA ILE A 481 24.29 -5.50 -6.16
C ILE A 481 25.45 -5.80 -5.21
N GLY A 482 25.63 -4.96 -4.20
CA GLY A 482 26.68 -5.11 -3.21
C GLY A 482 26.47 -6.32 -2.30
N GLU A 483 27.50 -6.67 -1.53
CA GLU A 483 27.33 -7.60 -0.42
C GLU A 483 26.35 -7.03 0.62
N ARG A 484 25.54 -7.90 1.22
CA ARG A 484 24.67 -7.54 2.33
C ARG A 484 25.50 -7.36 3.59
N LYS A 485 25.45 -6.18 4.18
CA LYS A 485 26.18 -5.79 5.39
C LYS A 485 25.26 -5.69 6.60
N GLY A 486 25.68 -6.24 7.73
CA GLY A 486 24.88 -6.32 8.96
C GLY A 486 24.34 -7.72 9.23
N ASN A 487 23.57 -7.85 10.31
CA ASN A 487 23.03 -9.14 10.76
C ASN A 487 21.78 -8.94 11.64
N TYR A 488 20.85 -9.88 11.55
CA TYR A 488 19.68 -9.96 12.42
C TYR A 488 19.22 -11.41 12.58
N GLN A 489 18.43 -11.68 13.61
CA GLN A 489 17.91 -13.02 13.88
C GLN A 489 17.00 -13.53 12.73
N GLY A 490 17.30 -14.73 12.24
CA GLY A 490 16.54 -15.35 11.15
C GLY A 490 16.94 -14.89 9.75
N MET A 491 17.94 -14.01 9.60
CA MET A 491 18.42 -13.53 8.30
C MET A 491 18.82 -14.68 7.35
N PRO A 492 18.24 -14.80 6.15
CA PRO A 492 18.52 -15.93 5.27
C PRO A 492 19.93 -15.82 4.68
N LYS A 493 20.70 -16.91 4.62
CA LYS A 493 22.07 -16.89 4.08
C LYS A 493 22.13 -16.68 2.55
N LYS A 494 21.06 -17.08 1.85
CA LYS A 494 20.90 -16.96 0.42
C LYS A 494 19.53 -16.36 0.10
N ARG A 495 19.40 -15.73 -1.06
CA ARG A 495 18.15 -15.18 -1.55
C ARG A 495 18.11 -15.20 -3.07
N ASN A 496 16.92 -15.33 -3.65
CA ASN A 496 16.70 -15.06 -5.06
C ASN A 496 16.66 -13.54 -5.29
N TYR A 497 17.61 -13.03 -6.08
CA TYR A 497 17.52 -11.68 -6.63
C TYR A 497 17.04 -11.75 -8.07
N SER A 498 16.33 -10.74 -8.52
CA SER A 498 16.18 -10.46 -9.94
C SER A 498 16.35 -8.97 -10.20
N ILE A 499 16.62 -8.64 -11.46
CA ILE A 499 16.66 -7.27 -11.96
C ILE A 499 15.56 -7.14 -12.99
N ASP A 500 14.65 -6.20 -12.78
CA ASP A 500 13.63 -5.82 -13.76
C ASP A 500 13.99 -4.43 -14.27
N ILE A 501 14.07 -4.23 -15.58
CA ILE A 501 14.36 -2.93 -16.20
C ILE A 501 13.14 -2.53 -17.01
N LEU A 502 12.42 -1.53 -16.52
CA LEU A 502 11.21 -1.02 -17.16
C LEU A 502 11.59 -0.04 -18.28
N GLY A 503 10.72 0.09 -19.28
CA GLY A 503 10.96 1.04 -20.38
C GLY A 503 12.25 0.73 -21.13
N SER A 504 12.57 -0.57 -21.26
CA SER A 504 13.83 -1.07 -21.81
C SER A 504 13.58 -1.74 -23.16
N ALA A 505 14.49 -1.53 -24.11
CA ALA A 505 14.60 -2.40 -25.28
C ALA A 505 15.10 -3.81 -24.87
N PRO A 506 14.99 -4.84 -25.73
CA PRO A 506 15.65 -6.12 -25.49
C PRO A 506 17.19 -5.95 -25.48
N ALA A 507 17.86 -6.79 -24.69
CA ALA A 507 19.32 -6.80 -24.62
C ALA A 507 19.93 -7.61 -25.77
N VAL A 508 21.05 -7.14 -26.32
CA VAL A 508 21.90 -7.95 -27.21
C VAL A 508 22.65 -8.99 -26.39
N ARG A 509 23.12 -8.60 -25.20
CA ARG A 509 23.89 -9.48 -24.32
C ARG A 509 23.68 -9.12 -22.87
N VAL A 510 23.58 -10.14 -22.01
CA VAL A 510 23.60 -9.99 -20.56
C VAL A 510 24.74 -10.82 -19.97
N THR A 511 25.48 -10.23 -19.04
CA THR A 511 26.47 -10.96 -18.24
C THR A 511 26.28 -10.71 -16.76
N VAL A 512 26.53 -11.74 -15.94
CA VAL A 512 26.58 -11.66 -14.48
C VAL A 512 27.98 -12.08 -14.05
N ASN A 513 28.70 -11.18 -13.39
CA ASN A 513 30.10 -11.35 -12.99
C ASN A 513 31.00 -11.79 -14.17
N GLY A 514 30.76 -11.20 -15.35
CA GLY A 514 31.51 -11.47 -16.58
C GLY A 514 31.13 -12.76 -17.31
N LYS A 515 30.24 -13.59 -16.76
CA LYS A 515 29.72 -14.79 -17.43
C LYS A 515 28.39 -14.49 -18.10
N GLU A 516 28.17 -15.05 -19.28
CA GLU A 516 26.91 -14.90 -20.00
C GLU A 516 25.72 -15.44 -19.17
N ALA A 517 24.61 -14.72 -19.21
CA ALA A 517 23.41 -15.03 -18.46
C ALA A 517 22.17 -14.87 -19.33
N ALA A 518 21.20 -15.77 -19.13
CA ALA A 518 19.91 -15.66 -19.78
C ALA A 518 19.12 -14.48 -19.21
N TYR A 519 18.25 -13.93 -20.06
CA TYR A 519 17.25 -12.94 -19.69
C TYR A 519 15.91 -13.31 -20.33
N SER A 520 14.84 -12.73 -19.82
CA SER A 520 13.51 -12.75 -20.45
C SER A 520 13.09 -11.34 -20.80
N TYR A 521 12.38 -11.17 -21.90
CA TYR A 521 11.85 -9.88 -22.33
C TYR A 521 10.34 -9.96 -22.51
N ASP A 522 9.60 -9.06 -21.88
CA ASP A 522 8.16 -8.88 -22.10
C ASP A 522 7.95 -7.66 -22.98
N GLY A 523 7.59 -7.89 -24.25
CA GLY A 523 7.32 -6.82 -25.21
C GLY A 523 6.00 -6.10 -24.99
N THR A 524 5.08 -6.64 -24.18
CA THR A 524 3.83 -5.95 -23.81
C THR A 524 4.10 -4.94 -22.68
N GLU A 525 4.96 -5.29 -21.73
CA GLU A 525 5.36 -4.41 -20.62
C GLU A 525 6.63 -3.58 -20.92
N LEU A 526 7.31 -3.84 -22.04
CA LEU A 526 8.61 -3.24 -22.38
C LEU A 526 9.62 -3.41 -21.25
N LYS A 527 9.70 -4.64 -20.74
CA LYS A 527 10.44 -4.99 -19.54
C LYS A 527 11.46 -6.09 -19.82
N LEU A 528 12.70 -5.84 -19.44
CA LEU A 528 13.76 -6.84 -19.42
C LEU A 528 13.94 -7.39 -17.99
N SER A 529 13.91 -8.70 -17.83
CA SER A 529 14.07 -9.37 -16.53
C SER A 529 15.27 -10.32 -16.55
N ILE A 530 16.10 -10.24 -15.50
CA ILE A 530 17.30 -11.06 -15.33
C ILE A 530 17.22 -11.72 -13.96
N SER A 531 17.25 -13.05 -13.93
CA SER A 531 17.14 -13.82 -12.69
C SER A 531 18.51 -14.20 -12.14
N LEU A 532 18.71 -14.00 -10.83
CA LEU A 532 19.88 -14.41 -10.06
C LEU A 532 19.43 -15.31 -8.88
N PRO A 533 18.99 -16.56 -9.17
CA PRO A 533 18.48 -17.47 -8.14
C PRO A 533 19.59 -17.96 -7.21
N ASP A 534 19.21 -18.33 -5.98
CA ASP A 534 20.10 -18.90 -4.95
C ASP A 534 21.35 -18.05 -4.67
N SER A 535 21.22 -16.72 -4.79
CA SER A 535 22.34 -15.79 -4.63
C SER A 535 22.84 -15.77 -3.20
N ASN A 536 24.16 -15.90 -3.04
CA ASN A 536 24.83 -15.74 -1.76
C ASN A 536 24.87 -14.25 -1.40
N CYS A 537 24.08 -13.85 -0.40
CA CYS A 537 23.97 -12.45 0.02
C CYS A 537 25.28 -11.86 0.57
N LYS A 538 26.33 -12.66 0.83
CA LYS A 538 27.67 -12.17 1.22
C LYS A 538 28.61 -11.92 0.05
N ARG A 539 28.13 -11.99 -1.19
CA ARG A 539 28.91 -11.70 -2.39
C ARG A 539 28.26 -10.55 -3.14
N ALA A 540 29.09 -9.74 -3.79
CA ALA A 540 28.62 -8.76 -4.74
C ALA A 540 28.35 -9.40 -6.11
N TYR A 541 27.43 -8.81 -6.86
CA TYR A 541 27.06 -9.18 -8.22
C TYR A 541 27.12 -7.95 -9.11
N THR A 542 27.81 -8.07 -10.24
CA THR A 542 27.80 -7.06 -11.32
C THR A 542 27.07 -7.65 -12.51
N VAL A 543 25.94 -7.05 -12.86
CA VAL A 543 25.16 -7.39 -14.04
C VAL A 543 25.41 -6.34 -15.11
N LYS A 544 25.84 -6.75 -16.29
CA LYS A 544 26.01 -5.85 -17.44
C LYS A 544 25.02 -6.24 -18.53
N VAL A 545 24.27 -5.26 -18.99
CA VAL A 545 23.31 -5.38 -20.08
C VAL A 545 23.80 -4.52 -21.23
N THR A 546 24.09 -5.14 -22.37
CA THR A 546 24.49 -4.45 -23.60
C THR A 546 23.31 -4.42 -24.54
N TYR A 547 23.03 -3.23 -25.07
CA TYR A 547 21.95 -2.95 -25.99
C TYR A 547 22.49 -2.67 -27.39
N ASP A 548 21.64 -2.78 -28.40
CA ASP A 548 21.93 -2.21 -29.71
C ASP A 548 21.95 -0.67 -29.59
N SER A 549 22.84 -0.02 -30.32
CA SER A 549 22.91 1.45 -30.39
C SER A 549 21.74 2.06 -31.18
N ASN A 550 21.10 1.30 -32.07
CA ASN A 550 20.04 1.79 -32.96
C ASN A 550 18.63 1.40 -32.50
N GLN A 551 18.33 1.57 -31.21
CA GLN A 551 17.02 1.25 -30.66
C GLN A 551 16.06 2.44 -30.78
N PRO A 552 14.78 2.22 -31.14
CA PRO A 552 13.79 3.30 -31.13
C PRO A 552 13.54 3.81 -29.70
N GLU A 553 13.16 5.07 -29.57
CA GLU A 553 12.61 5.58 -28.30
C GLU A 553 11.35 4.79 -27.95
N ILE A 554 11.14 4.48 -26.68
CA ILE A 554 10.00 3.68 -26.19
C ILE A 554 9.39 4.23 -24.91
N ASN A 555 10.03 5.22 -24.28
CA ASN A 555 9.59 5.87 -23.07
C ASN A 555 8.72 7.11 -23.38
N ASP A 556 7.95 7.08 -24.45
CA ASP A 556 7.05 8.15 -24.87
C ASP A 556 5.56 7.81 -24.64
N GLY A 557 5.31 6.83 -23.77
CA GLY A 557 3.96 6.33 -23.48
C GLY A 557 3.56 5.07 -24.26
N LEU A 558 4.49 4.44 -24.98
CA LEU A 558 4.24 3.23 -25.78
C LEU A 558 3.64 2.09 -24.95
N TYR A 559 4.09 1.89 -23.70
CA TYR A 559 3.53 0.90 -22.78
C TYR A 559 2.02 1.11 -22.56
N GLY A 560 1.61 2.34 -22.23
CA GLY A 560 0.21 2.71 -22.08
C GLY A 560 -0.59 2.52 -23.38
N LYS A 561 0.00 2.88 -24.54
CA LYS A 561 -0.61 2.66 -25.85
C LYS A 561 -0.86 1.17 -26.10
N PHE A 562 0.12 0.29 -25.88
CA PHE A 562 -0.03 -1.17 -26.02
C PHE A 562 -1.16 -1.71 -25.13
N LYS A 563 -1.18 -1.30 -23.87
CA LYS A 563 -2.18 -1.74 -22.89
C LYS A 563 -3.59 -1.35 -23.33
N ARG A 564 -3.81 -0.06 -23.67
CA ARG A 564 -5.13 0.46 -24.07
C ARG A 564 -5.59 -0.13 -25.41
N MET A 565 -4.70 -0.17 -26.42
CA MET A 565 -5.00 -0.75 -27.74
C MET A 565 -5.44 -2.20 -27.63
N LYS A 566 -4.70 -3.03 -26.88
CA LYS A 566 -5.05 -4.44 -26.67
C LYS A 566 -6.45 -4.61 -26.08
N LYS A 567 -6.81 -3.80 -25.07
CA LYS A 567 -8.17 -3.80 -24.49
C LYS A 567 -9.21 -3.42 -25.54
N SER A 568 -9.00 -2.33 -26.27
CA SER A 568 -9.95 -1.82 -27.27
C SER A 568 -10.15 -2.74 -28.47
N PHE A 569 -9.11 -3.43 -28.94
CA PHE A 569 -9.23 -4.45 -29.99
C PHE A 569 -10.11 -5.63 -29.55
N VAL A 570 -9.90 -6.13 -28.33
CA VAL A 570 -10.75 -7.20 -27.77
C VAL A 570 -12.19 -6.74 -27.63
N GLU A 571 -12.41 -5.56 -27.05
CA GLU A 571 -13.76 -5.00 -26.87
C GLU A 571 -14.47 -4.73 -28.21
N MET A 572 -13.75 -4.31 -29.24
CA MET A 572 -14.32 -4.11 -30.57
C MET A 572 -14.82 -5.42 -31.18
N ARG A 573 -14.16 -6.57 -30.94
CA ARG A 573 -14.72 -7.89 -31.35
C ARG A 573 -16.04 -8.19 -30.64
N TYR A 574 -16.23 -7.75 -29.40
CA TYR A 574 -17.53 -7.90 -28.72
C TYR A 574 -18.61 -6.94 -29.23
N ARG A 575 -18.20 -5.80 -29.81
CA ARG A 575 -19.12 -4.85 -30.47
C ARG A 575 -19.50 -5.31 -31.89
N ASN A 576 -18.56 -5.92 -32.60
CA ASN A 576 -18.74 -6.47 -33.93
C ASN A 576 -18.07 -7.85 -34.02
N ALA A 577 -18.83 -8.90 -33.75
CA ALA A 577 -18.31 -10.28 -33.70
C ALA A 577 -17.81 -10.81 -35.05
N SER A 578 -18.20 -10.16 -36.16
CA SER A 578 -17.78 -10.54 -37.52
C SER A 578 -16.53 -9.80 -37.99
N ILE A 579 -15.86 -9.04 -37.11
CA ILE A 579 -14.67 -8.27 -37.49
C ILE A 579 -13.45 -9.17 -37.63
N ASP A 580 -12.92 -9.24 -38.85
CA ASP A 580 -11.59 -9.75 -39.15
C ASP A 580 -10.68 -8.57 -39.45
N TYR A 581 -9.72 -8.29 -38.56
CA TYR A 581 -8.83 -7.15 -38.72
C TYR A 581 -7.95 -7.30 -39.96
N ILE A 582 -7.81 -6.21 -40.72
CA ILE A 582 -6.75 -6.08 -41.74
C ILE A 582 -5.38 -6.24 -41.07
N GLU A 583 -4.40 -6.68 -41.85
CA GLU A 583 -3.06 -7.02 -41.39
C GLU A 583 -2.45 -5.92 -40.50
N GLU A 584 -2.54 -4.66 -40.91
CA GLU A 584 -1.97 -3.55 -40.15
C GLU A 584 -2.57 -3.41 -38.74
N LEU A 585 -3.88 -3.62 -38.59
CA LEU A 585 -4.55 -3.53 -37.30
C LEU A 585 -4.29 -4.78 -36.44
N GLY A 586 -4.24 -5.96 -37.05
CA GLY A 586 -3.87 -7.20 -36.36
C GLY A 586 -2.43 -7.17 -35.84
N ASP A 587 -1.51 -6.64 -36.63
CA ASP A 587 -0.10 -6.44 -36.25
C ASP A 587 0.03 -5.44 -35.11
N MET A 588 -0.75 -4.35 -35.14
CA MET A 588 -0.78 -3.38 -34.03
C MET A 588 -1.27 -4.00 -32.72
N GLU A 589 -2.32 -4.82 -32.75
CA GLU A 589 -2.82 -5.51 -31.54
C GLU A 589 -1.76 -6.45 -30.95
N THR A 590 -1.03 -7.13 -31.82
CA THR A 590 -0.13 -8.22 -31.42
C THR A 590 1.33 -7.80 -31.26
N THR A 591 1.69 -6.56 -31.59
CA THR A 591 3.09 -6.04 -31.58
C THR A 591 3.86 -6.45 -30.33
N GLY A 592 3.34 -6.13 -29.13
CA GLY A 592 4.04 -6.46 -27.87
C GLY A 592 4.21 -7.96 -27.65
N ARG A 593 3.25 -8.78 -28.09
CA ARG A 593 3.35 -10.24 -28.00
C ARG A 593 4.33 -10.81 -29.03
N ALA A 594 4.30 -10.32 -30.26
CA ALA A 594 5.23 -10.73 -31.31
C ALA A 594 6.68 -10.44 -30.91
N VAL A 595 6.93 -9.26 -30.35
CA VAL A 595 8.22 -8.87 -29.77
C VAL A 595 8.64 -9.77 -28.60
N THR A 596 7.69 -10.24 -27.78
CA THR A 596 7.98 -11.18 -26.69
C THR A 596 8.48 -12.52 -27.23
N TYR A 597 7.94 -12.98 -28.36
CA TYR A 597 8.31 -14.26 -28.98
C TYR A 597 9.61 -14.17 -29.78
N ASP A 598 9.84 -13.04 -30.44
CA ASP A 598 11.05 -12.78 -31.22
C ASP A 598 11.47 -11.32 -31.07
N ASN A 599 12.51 -11.12 -30.27
CA ASN A 599 13.05 -9.79 -29.99
C ASN A 599 13.99 -9.26 -31.06
N SER A 600 14.40 -10.08 -32.06
CA SER A 600 15.25 -9.63 -33.15
C SER A 600 14.54 -8.64 -34.08
N SER A 601 13.20 -8.73 -34.15
CA SER A 601 12.33 -7.84 -34.92
C SER A 601 11.85 -6.60 -34.15
N PHE A 602 12.43 -6.32 -32.97
CA PHE A 602 11.94 -5.27 -32.07
C PHE A 602 11.84 -3.89 -32.73
N ALA A 603 12.95 -3.38 -33.29
CA ALA A 603 12.98 -2.03 -33.85
C ALA A 603 11.97 -1.87 -34.99
N ASP A 604 11.92 -2.85 -35.90
CA ASP A 604 11.00 -2.85 -37.05
C ASP A 604 9.54 -2.87 -36.61
N ARG A 605 9.19 -3.72 -35.63
CA ARG A 605 7.82 -3.81 -35.11
C ARG A 605 7.38 -2.56 -34.37
N ILE A 606 8.28 -1.93 -33.60
CA ILE A 606 7.96 -0.66 -32.93
C ILE A 606 7.75 0.46 -33.96
N ASN A 607 8.60 0.53 -35.00
CA ASN A 607 8.49 1.53 -36.05
C ASN A 607 7.20 1.35 -36.87
N GLU A 608 6.85 0.11 -37.23
CA GLU A 608 5.61 -0.17 -37.97
C GLU A 608 4.37 0.11 -37.10
N PHE A 609 4.41 -0.24 -35.80
CA PHE A 609 3.35 0.13 -34.88
C PHE A 609 3.13 1.65 -34.84
N ARG A 610 4.19 2.45 -34.74
CA ARG A 610 4.11 3.92 -34.71
C ARG A 610 3.48 4.47 -35.99
N LYS A 611 3.98 4.03 -37.15
CA LYS A 611 3.44 4.41 -38.45
C LYS A 611 1.94 4.11 -38.58
N ASN A 612 1.53 2.93 -38.13
CA ASN A 612 0.12 2.52 -38.16
C ASN A 612 -0.72 3.27 -37.12
N TYR A 613 -0.15 3.58 -35.95
CA TYR A 613 -0.81 4.40 -34.92
C TYR A 613 -1.09 5.82 -35.41
N ASP A 614 -0.18 6.43 -36.16
CA ASP A 614 -0.34 7.79 -36.71
C ASP A 614 -1.40 7.86 -37.83
N SER A 615 -1.65 6.72 -38.48
CA SER A 615 -2.67 6.56 -39.54
C SER A 615 -3.90 5.77 -39.06
N LEU A 616 -4.08 5.64 -37.74
CA LEU A 616 -5.10 4.77 -37.17
C LEU A 616 -6.53 5.13 -37.62
N PRO A 617 -6.96 6.40 -37.67
CA PRO A 617 -8.30 6.75 -38.17
C PRO A 617 -8.54 6.27 -39.61
N GLU A 618 -7.53 6.35 -40.48
CA GLU A 618 -7.56 5.91 -41.86
C GLU A 618 -7.59 4.39 -41.96
N LEU A 619 -6.82 3.69 -41.12
CA LEU A 619 -6.83 2.22 -41.05
C LEU A 619 -8.19 1.69 -40.55
N LEU A 620 -8.81 2.34 -39.57
CA LEU A 620 -10.15 1.99 -39.09
C LEU A 620 -11.22 2.23 -40.18
N LYS A 621 -11.07 3.25 -41.02
CA LYS A 621 -11.92 3.44 -42.22
C LYS A 621 -11.64 2.38 -43.28
N LYS A 622 -10.38 2.01 -43.50
CA LYS A 622 -9.97 0.92 -44.42
C LYS A 622 -10.56 -0.43 -43.98
N GLN A 623 -10.66 -0.67 -42.67
CA GLN A 623 -11.36 -1.80 -42.05
C GLN A 623 -12.89 -1.79 -42.32
N ARG A 624 -13.44 -0.71 -42.88
CA ARG A 624 -14.87 -0.49 -43.12
C ARG A 624 -15.70 -0.46 -41.84
N LEU A 625 -15.12 0.00 -40.75
CA LEU A 625 -15.89 0.32 -39.55
C LEU A 625 -16.83 1.50 -39.83
N ASN A 626 -18.02 1.46 -39.23
CA ASN A 626 -18.93 2.60 -39.25
C ASN A 626 -18.38 3.74 -38.37
N GLU A 627 -18.88 4.95 -38.56
CA GLU A 627 -18.38 6.14 -37.87
C GLU A 627 -18.49 6.06 -36.34
N ASN A 628 -19.51 5.38 -35.81
CA ASN A 628 -19.71 5.24 -34.37
C ASN A 628 -18.63 4.35 -33.74
N ASP A 629 -18.29 3.25 -34.41
CA ASP A 629 -17.24 2.34 -33.94
C ASP A 629 -15.84 2.94 -34.10
N ILE A 630 -15.60 3.71 -35.16
CA ILE A 630 -14.35 4.48 -35.31
C ILE A 630 -14.21 5.48 -34.15
N ARG A 631 -15.27 6.27 -33.88
CA ARG A 631 -15.27 7.27 -32.81
C ARG A 631 -15.04 6.60 -31.45
N TRP A 632 -15.75 5.50 -31.19
CA TRP A 632 -15.60 4.74 -29.95
C TRP A 632 -14.16 4.20 -29.80
N PHE A 633 -13.56 3.63 -30.86
CA PHE A 633 -12.22 3.07 -30.78
C PHE A 633 -11.19 4.15 -30.45
N LEU A 634 -11.17 5.24 -31.22
CA LEU A 634 -10.26 6.36 -31.00
C LEU A 634 -10.43 6.99 -29.61
N GLN A 635 -11.67 7.10 -29.14
CA GLN A 635 -11.97 7.60 -27.80
C GLN A 635 -11.44 6.65 -26.71
N SER A 636 -11.69 5.34 -26.82
CA SER A 636 -11.32 4.33 -25.82
C SER A 636 -9.81 4.23 -25.53
N ILE A 637 -8.98 4.68 -26.47
CA ILE A 637 -7.51 4.69 -26.31
C ILE A 637 -6.95 6.10 -26.05
N HIS A 638 -7.82 7.11 -25.99
CA HIS A 638 -7.46 8.53 -25.99
C HIS A 638 -6.48 8.87 -27.11
N TRP A 639 -6.84 8.50 -28.35
CA TRP A 639 -5.95 8.68 -29.50
C TRP A 639 -5.63 10.16 -29.73
N GLN A 640 -4.34 10.43 -29.86
CA GLN A 640 -3.81 11.71 -30.31
C GLN A 640 -2.84 11.41 -31.44
N LYS A 641 -2.81 12.27 -32.47
CA LYS A 641 -1.79 12.17 -33.51
C LYS A 641 -0.43 12.52 -32.89
N ASN A 642 0.57 11.65 -33.06
CA ASN A 642 1.91 11.87 -32.50
C ASN A 642 2.59 13.10 -33.10
#